data_AF-A0A8J4VZM2-F1
#
_entry.id   AF-A0A8J4VZM2-F1
#
_cell.length_a   1.000
_cell.length_b   1.000
_cell.length_c   1.000
_cell.angle_alpha   90.00
_cell.angle_beta   90.00
_cell.angle_gamma   90.00
#
_symmetry.space_group_name_H-M   'P 1'
#
loop_
_entity.id
_entity.type
_entity.pdbx_description
1 polymer ?
#
loop_
_entity_poly.entity_id
_entity_poly.type
_entity_poly.pdbx_seq_one_letter_code
_entity_poly.pdbx_strand_id
1 'polypeptide(L)'
;MAKLSNVTPVPGHSMLIPLFTLLSLLQFAQGIDCNNWSMRYQKFLEGVCVCNSTVACDTFPNDYLKLSSNEAGVFRTTRDGERFRYETATFVDGISTDADLTIDATTKYQTIIGFGGAFTDAAAINIYKMKDTIQKNILDAYYSTDGIQYTTGRIPISSTDFSTSIYSYDDTVDDFDMSDFSIAVDKTSATHKLELIHRVLDMTERNLSIFASSWAPPVWMTKENSTLNCHMKGSPGEEYWGALALYYSKFITAYENEGIPIWAMTTQNEPAEPLIKVNAWQSLRFTTTTERDFVKKDLGPQMKTDHPNLKLIIMDDNKSNLLSWLSALEDSEAAQYVNGVGIHWYSNFDFPLSIGGSFSDLATFHTKYPDVFILGTEACEGYLPNWLITSTGAGVKLGDFNIGWWRAHNYAKDIINDLTNYVSGWTDWNLVLDTNGGPNWAENFVDAPILVDEVNGDEFYKQPMYYIMGHFAKFLTPGSVRLSFTAASGSKSRLSDVDWTAFLTPEGRYVAILFNKGDNEVTVKIMAPSGKLVKVVIRPTSIQTVVFNVLQAVAHDTAFKLTLLMTPAGVYTTSKAGDRFAYKVVNVDSTAVSSPTYSIDVSTQYQTMIGFGGSFTDAAAINVYKLSSTLQQMVLDQYFSDEGLQYSLGRVPIASTDFSTSIYSYNDVEGDLAMEHFSIDVDKSPKSNKIDLIQRALKASSHGMKMYASSWAPPAWMTTENTTINCSLKGSPGEEYWEALALYYSKFLDEYKKEGIDFWAMTVQNEPSKSILQTSEWQSLRLTDKEERDFVKLDLGPMMAKNHPDLKLIAGDDQKSGILDRLAPFEDPDALKYISGLGVHWYRNLDFFFFSAGGDFDKLLSFYNKFPNVFMLATEACEGFLPSWLGTGSGVSLTDADKSWSRAENYGHDIIEDINNYVSGWTDWNLALDTTGGPNWAENYVDAPILVDELNGAEFYKQPMFYIMGHFSKFVPTGSRRIEFPKTKTLSNFHRTAFVTPDNQVVVQFMNRASSAVTVSVKQTDSKTFTLSLPAHSMQTVILPASTSTTIL
;
A
#
# COMPACT_ATOMS: atom_id res chain seq x y z
N MET A 1 1.87 -59.64 43.90
CA MET A 1 1.32 -59.72 45.28
C MET A 1 1.63 -58.40 45.98
N ALA A 2 0.78 -57.76 46.79
CA ALA A 2 -0.66 -57.94 47.09
C ALA A 2 -1.18 -56.73 47.92
N LYS A 3 -2.50 -56.72 48.24
CA LYS A 3 -3.27 -55.82 49.16
C LYS A 3 -3.89 -54.52 48.57
N LEU A 4 -5.24 -54.53 48.50
CA LEU A 4 -6.25 -53.51 48.92
C LEU A 4 -6.06 -52.02 48.48
N SER A 5 -7.07 -51.21 48.12
CA SER A 5 -8.58 -51.24 48.12
C SER A 5 -9.08 -49.87 47.55
N ASN A 6 -10.32 -49.50 47.18
CA ASN A 6 -11.70 -50.02 46.93
C ASN A 6 -12.52 -48.80 46.35
N VAL A 7 -13.75 -48.78 45.79
CA VAL A 7 -14.81 -49.70 45.27
C VAL A 7 -15.78 -48.86 44.37
N THR A 8 -16.65 -49.48 43.57
CA THR A 8 -17.57 -48.84 42.58
C THR A 8 -19.04 -48.67 43.06
N PRO A 9 -19.92 -47.92 42.34
CA PRO A 9 -20.89 -48.54 41.42
C PRO A 9 -21.23 -47.71 40.14
N VAL A 10 -22.43 -47.87 39.53
CA VAL A 10 -22.72 -47.67 38.06
C VAL A 10 -23.96 -46.71 37.77
N PRO A 11 -24.77 -46.72 36.67
CA PRO A 11 -24.99 -45.48 35.86
C PRO A 11 -26.46 -44.98 35.62
N GLY A 12 -26.62 -43.77 35.05
CA GLY A 12 -27.66 -43.49 34.02
C GLY A 12 -28.61 -42.27 34.20
N HIS A 13 -28.69 -41.42 33.16
CA HIS A 13 -29.78 -40.49 32.73
C HIS A 13 -30.57 -39.60 33.74
N SER A 14 -30.50 -38.27 33.56
CA SER A 14 -31.66 -37.35 33.36
C SER A 14 -31.24 -35.86 33.27
N MET A 15 -32.10 -35.00 32.71
CA MET A 15 -31.87 -33.55 32.52
C MET A 15 -32.16 -32.70 33.77
N LEU A 16 -31.43 -31.58 33.96
CA LEU A 16 -31.99 -30.20 34.00
C LEU A 16 -30.89 -29.11 34.10
N ILE A 17 -31.29 -27.87 33.82
CA ILE A 17 -30.49 -26.63 33.56
C ILE A 17 -30.91 -25.56 34.61
N PRO A 18 -30.22 -24.42 34.89
CA PRO A 18 -28.87 -23.90 34.50
C PRO A 18 -27.95 -23.51 35.70
N LEU A 19 -26.71 -23.09 35.43
CA LEU A 19 -26.26 -21.71 35.74
C LEU A 19 -25.03 -21.30 34.90
N PHE A 20 -24.93 -20.00 34.55
CA PHE A 20 -23.79 -19.42 33.85
C PHE A 20 -22.67 -19.04 34.82
N THR A 21 -21.42 -19.39 34.47
CA THR A 21 -20.21 -18.66 34.89
C THR A 21 -19.25 -18.57 33.71
N LEU A 22 -19.07 -17.37 33.15
CA LEU A 22 -18.05 -17.13 32.13
C LEU A 22 -16.65 -17.30 32.74
N LEU A 23 -15.82 -18.15 32.14
CA LEU A 23 -14.37 -17.95 32.12
C LEU A 23 -13.99 -17.57 30.69
N SER A 24 -13.56 -16.32 30.50
CA SER A 24 -12.98 -15.84 29.26
C SER A 24 -11.56 -16.39 29.11
N LEU A 25 -11.43 -17.59 28.54
CA LEU A 25 -10.15 -18.09 28.04
C LEU A 25 -9.76 -17.30 26.80
N LEU A 26 -8.66 -16.55 26.89
CA LEU A 26 -8.00 -15.94 25.74
C LEU A 26 -7.49 -17.05 24.81
N GLN A 27 -8.19 -17.26 23.69
CA GLN A 27 -7.69 -18.12 22.61
C GLN A 27 -6.61 -17.37 21.84
N PHE A 28 -5.35 -17.70 22.14
CA PHE A 28 -4.24 -17.40 21.24
C PHE A 28 -4.38 -18.30 20.00
N ALA A 29 -4.37 -17.70 18.81
CA ALA A 29 -4.64 -18.38 17.55
C ALA A 29 -3.40 -19.15 17.05
N GLN A 30 -3.08 -20.26 17.72
CA GLN A 30 -2.11 -21.22 17.20
C GLN A 30 -2.62 -21.82 15.89
N GLY A 31 -1.76 -21.81 14.86
CA GLY A 31 -2.08 -22.41 13.55
C GLY A 31 -2.37 -23.91 13.65
N ILE A 32 -3.12 -24.43 12.68
CA ILE A 32 -3.52 -25.84 12.67
C ILE A 32 -2.31 -26.69 12.27
N ASP A 33 -1.90 -27.64 13.13
CA ASP A 33 -0.78 -28.55 12.85
C ASP A 33 -1.11 -29.52 11.69
N CYS A 34 -0.10 -29.85 10.88
CA CYS A 34 -0.18 -30.72 9.70
C CYS A 34 -0.81 -32.11 9.97
N ASN A 35 -1.94 -32.40 9.32
CA ASN A 35 -2.46 -33.77 9.18
C ASN A 35 -1.75 -34.50 8.03
N ASN A 36 -1.39 -35.77 8.21
CA ASN A 36 -0.79 -36.62 7.17
C ASN A 36 -1.63 -37.85 6.79
N TRP A 37 -2.86 -38.01 7.30
CA TRP A 37 -3.78 -39.09 6.90
C TRP A 37 -4.53 -38.76 5.60
N SER A 38 -4.52 -39.69 4.64
CA SER A 38 -5.32 -39.62 3.40
C SER A 38 -6.46 -40.63 3.39
N MET A 39 -7.67 -40.13 3.11
CA MET A 39 -8.88 -40.90 2.86
C MET A 39 -8.84 -41.56 1.47
N ARG A 40 -8.24 -40.94 0.45
CA ARG A 40 -8.06 -41.56 -0.88
C ARG A 40 -7.24 -42.86 -0.78
N TYR A 41 -6.11 -42.82 -0.07
CA TYR A 41 -5.17 -43.94 0.01
C TYR A 41 -5.35 -44.83 1.25
N GLN A 42 -6.22 -44.45 2.21
CA GLN A 42 -6.45 -45.16 3.48
C GLN A 42 -5.16 -45.45 4.27
N LYS A 43 -4.22 -44.49 4.25
CA LYS A 43 -2.94 -44.56 4.95
C LYS A 43 -2.43 -43.17 5.31
N PHE A 44 -1.48 -43.13 6.23
CA PHE A 44 -0.63 -41.96 6.42
C PHE A 44 0.34 -41.82 5.24
N LEU A 45 0.51 -40.59 4.74
CA LEU A 45 1.45 -40.21 3.70
C LEU A 45 2.61 -39.44 4.36
N GLU A 46 3.76 -40.09 4.53
CA GLU A 46 4.88 -39.49 5.25
C GLU A 46 5.42 -38.23 4.54
N GLY A 47 5.57 -37.14 5.30
CA GLY A 47 6.18 -35.89 4.86
C GLY A 47 5.31 -34.90 4.10
N VAL A 48 4.13 -35.29 3.61
CA VAL A 48 3.14 -34.36 3.01
C VAL A 48 2.05 -34.02 4.04
N CYS A 49 1.40 -32.87 3.86
CA CYS A 49 0.19 -32.55 4.61
C CYS A 49 -1.05 -32.74 3.73
N VAL A 50 -2.02 -33.49 4.23
CA VAL A 50 -3.25 -33.85 3.53
C VAL A 50 -4.39 -32.97 4.03
N CYS A 51 -4.91 -32.14 3.13
CA CYS A 51 -6.02 -31.23 3.39
C CYS A 51 -7.27 -31.72 2.65
N ASN A 52 -8.42 -31.79 3.33
CA ASN A 52 -9.66 -32.29 2.75
C ASN A 52 -10.90 -31.59 3.32
N SER A 53 -12.11 -31.96 2.86
CA SER A 53 -13.36 -31.30 3.28
C SER A 53 -13.80 -31.63 4.72
N THR A 54 -13.13 -32.56 5.39
CA THR A 54 -13.45 -33.05 6.75
C THR A 54 -12.38 -32.74 7.79
N VAL A 55 -11.15 -32.46 7.35
CA VAL A 55 -9.99 -32.13 8.18
C VAL A 55 -9.46 -30.78 7.72
N ALA A 56 -9.51 -29.80 8.61
CA ALA A 56 -9.02 -28.45 8.34
C ALA A 56 -7.55 -28.48 7.92
N CYS A 57 -7.22 -27.68 6.90
CA CYS A 57 -5.88 -27.59 6.36
C CYS A 57 -4.95 -26.86 7.33
N ASP A 58 -3.65 -27.19 7.32
CA ASP A 58 -2.66 -26.47 8.12
C ASP A 58 -2.47 -25.02 7.62
N THR A 59 -2.31 -24.10 8.57
CA THR A 59 -2.34 -22.63 8.37
C THR A 59 -1.10 -21.94 8.93
N PHE A 60 -0.70 -20.84 8.32
CA PHE A 60 0.54 -20.12 8.63
C PHE A 60 0.31 -19.11 9.75
N PRO A 61 0.96 -19.24 10.93
CA PRO A 61 0.68 -18.37 12.06
C PRO A 61 1.26 -16.96 11.86
N ASN A 62 0.37 -15.97 11.83
CA ASN A 62 0.71 -14.56 11.65
C ASN A 62 1.17 -13.84 12.94
N ASP A 63 1.45 -14.57 14.03
CA ASP A 63 1.89 -14.01 15.31
C ASP A 63 3.25 -13.31 15.27
N TYR A 64 4.11 -13.64 14.29
CA TYR A 64 5.38 -12.94 14.07
C TYR A 64 5.22 -11.44 13.78
N LEU A 65 4.04 -11.00 13.35
CA LEU A 65 3.72 -9.57 13.17
C LEU A 65 3.67 -8.81 14.51
N LYS A 66 3.51 -9.51 15.64
CA LYS A 66 3.30 -8.98 17.00
C LYS A 66 4.53 -9.09 17.92
N LEU A 67 5.69 -9.50 17.40
CA LEU A 67 6.92 -9.70 18.18
C LEU A 67 7.33 -8.44 18.96
N SER A 68 7.65 -8.61 20.25
CA SER A 68 8.26 -7.52 21.02
C SER A 68 9.71 -7.25 20.58
N SER A 69 10.25 -6.10 20.98
CA SER A 69 11.62 -5.69 20.63
C SER A 69 12.72 -6.60 21.20
N ASN A 70 12.42 -7.52 22.12
CA ASN A 70 13.41 -8.48 22.66
C ASN A 70 13.19 -9.92 22.16
N GLU A 71 12.34 -10.12 21.16
CA GLU A 71 12.01 -11.43 20.59
C GLU A 71 12.32 -11.52 19.09
N ALA A 72 12.58 -12.74 18.64
CA ALA A 72 12.61 -13.13 17.25
C ALA A 72 11.68 -14.33 17.05
N GLY A 73 10.82 -14.26 16.04
CA GLY A 73 10.01 -15.39 15.60
C GLY A 73 10.88 -16.35 14.81
N VAL A 74 10.86 -17.64 15.16
CA VAL A 74 11.58 -18.71 14.47
C VAL A 74 10.55 -19.66 13.89
N PHE A 75 10.49 -19.75 12.57
CA PHE A 75 9.72 -20.76 11.84
C PHE A 75 10.65 -21.90 11.45
N ARG A 76 10.21 -23.15 11.64
CA ARG A 76 10.98 -24.34 11.23
C ARG A 76 10.19 -25.24 10.30
N THR A 77 10.87 -25.75 9.27
CA THR A 77 10.39 -26.89 8.48
C THR A 77 11.49 -27.95 8.42
N THR A 78 11.18 -29.18 8.83
CA THR A 78 12.18 -30.22 9.14
C THR A 78 11.82 -31.58 8.53
N ARG A 79 12.84 -32.42 8.31
CA ARG A 79 12.63 -33.80 7.83
C ARG A 79 11.88 -34.67 8.84
N ASP A 80 12.06 -34.47 10.15
CA ASP A 80 11.35 -35.21 11.20
C ASP A 80 9.86 -34.82 11.38
N GLY A 81 9.36 -33.83 10.63
CA GLY A 81 7.93 -33.60 10.43
C GLY A 81 7.41 -32.21 10.75
N GLU A 82 8.24 -31.27 11.24
CA GLU A 82 7.77 -29.90 11.50
C GLU A 82 7.48 -29.16 10.19
N ARG A 83 6.38 -28.40 10.17
CA ARG A 83 5.88 -27.62 9.03
C ARG A 83 5.51 -26.24 9.56
N PHE A 84 6.30 -25.23 9.24
CA PHE A 84 6.17 -23.86 9.78
C PHE A 84 6.00 -23.80 11.30
N ARG A 85 6.68 -24.71 12.02
CA ARG A 85 6.58 -24.75 13.48
C ARG A 85 7.17 -23.46 14.03
N TYR A 86 6.27 -22.62 14.55
CA TYR A 86 6.59 -21.31 15.08
C TYR A 86 6.95 -21.39 16.57
N GLU A 87 8.03 -20.72 16.94
CA GLU A 87 8.40 -20.44 18.33
C GLU A 87 9.07 -19.07 18.44
N THR A 88 9.13 -18.53 19.65
CA THR A 88 9.82 -17.26 19.95
C THR A 88 11.19 -17.52 20.58
N ALA A 89 12.25 -17.09 19.91
CA ALA A 89 13.59 -16.99 20.51
C ALA A 89 13.78 -15.61 21.15
N THR A 90 14.51 -15.55 22.27
CA THR A 90 14.78 -14.28 22.98
C THR A 90 16.15 -13.73 22.61
N PHE A 91 16.24 -12.41 22.40
CA PHE A 91 17.53 -11.72 22.25
C PHE A 91 18.29 -11.66 23.58
N VAL A 92 19.61 -11.85 23.50
CA VAL A 92 20.56 -11.73 24.61
C VAL A 92 21.70 -10.78 24.25
N ASP A 93 22.29 -10.14 25.26
CA ASP A 93 23.46 -9.28 25.08
C ASP A 93 24.73 -10.12 24.80
N GLY A 94 25.66 -9.55 24.03
CA GLY A 94 26.94 -10.18 23.69
C GLY A 94 27.79 -9.24 22.85
N ILE A 95 29.01 -9.66 22.50
CA ILE A 95 29.92 -8.88 21.63
C ILE A 95 30.09 -9.54 20.26
N SER A 96 30.60 -8.80 19.28
CA SER A 96 30.73 -9.29 17.89
C SER A 96 31.61 -10.54 17.74
N THR A 97 32.56 -10.78 18.67
CA THR A 97 33.37 -12.00 18.71
C THR A 97 32.62 -13.23 19.23
N ASP A 98 31.44 -13.07 19.84
CA ASP A 98 30.57 -14.17 20.26
C ASP A 98 29.70 -14.70 19.12
N ALA A 99 29.57 -13.96 18.01
CA ALA A 99 28.66 -14.25 16.91
C ALA A 99 29.24 -15.30 15.94
N ASP A 100 28.38 -16.19 15.45
CA ASP A 100 28.72 -17.12 14.37
C ASP A 100 28.47 -16.49 13.00
N LEU A 101 27.33 -15.81 12.87
CA LEU A 101 26.93 -15.02 11.71
C LEU A 101 26.58 -13.60 12.15
N THR A 102 26.94 -12.58 11.36
CA THR A 102 26.60 -11.17 11.62
C THR A 102 25.86 -10.57 10.43
N ILE A 103 24.69 -9.97 10.69
CA ILE A 103 23.93 -9.19 9.71
C ILE A 103 24.44 -7.75 9.75
N ASP A 104 24.94 -7.25 8.62
CA ASP A 104 25.25 -5.84 8.41
C ASP A 104 24.15 -5.22 7.54
N ALA A 105 23.39 -4.29 8.13
CA ALA A 105 22.32 -3.57 7.47
C ALA A 105 22.78 -2.36 6.63
N THR A 106 24.08 -2.02 6.66
CA THR A 106 24.65 -0.94 5.84
C THR A 106 25.03 -1.42 4.44
N THR A 107 25.53 -2.65 4.32
CA THR A 107 25.80 -3.29 3.01
C THR A 107 24.53 -3.91 2.47
N LYS A 108 24.03 -3.38 1.35
CA LYS A 108 22.82 -3.81 0.65
C LYS A 108 23.16 -4.34 -0.75
N TYR A 109 22.35 -5.27 -1.24
CA TYR A 109 22.45 -5.84 -2.58
C TYR A 109 21.13 -5.65 -3.35
N GLN A 110 20.69 -6.66 -4.11
CA GLN A 110 19.49 -6.59 -4.94
C GLN A 110 18.19 -6.47 -4.12
N THR A 111 17.15 -5.98 -4.79
CA THR A 111 15.78 -5.86 -4.26
C THR A 111 14.91 -7.01 -4.78
N ILE A 112 14.04 -7.54 -3.93
CA ILE A 112 13.14 -8.64 -4.28
C ILE A 112 11.94 -8.13 -5.09
N ILE A 113 11.69 -8.79 -6.21
CA ILE A 113 10.51 -8.65 -7.08
C ILE A 113 9.37 -9.49 -6.52
N GLY A 114 9.63 -10.76 -6.15
CA GLY A 114 8.64 -11.65 -5.55
C GLY A 114 8.97 -13.14 -5.70
N PHE A 115 8.03 -13.96 -5.23
CA PHE A 115 8.05 -15.43 -5.35
C PHE A 115 6.68 -15.92 -5.82
N GLY A 116 6.65 -16.96 -6.65
CA GLY A 116 5.44 -17.33 -7.39
C GLY A 116 5.42 -18.73 -7.99
N GLY A 117 4.45 -18.94 -8.88
CA GLY A 117 4.34 -20.12 -9.75
C GLY A 117 3.61 -19.78 -11.07
N ALA A 118 3.48 -20.74 -11.97
CA ALA A 118 2.84 -20.55 -13.28
C ALA A 118 1.35 -20.95 -13.32
N PHE A 119 0.56 -20.14 -14.01
CA PHE A 119 -0.85 -20.35 -14.35
C PHE A 119 -0.98 -21.15 -15.66
N THR A 120 -0.47 -22.38 -15.66
CA THR A 120 -0.63 -23.31 -16.79
C THR A 120 -2.08 -23.80 -16.91
N ASP A 121 -2.46 -24.26 -18.11
CA ASP A 121 -3.75 -24.93 -18.32
C ASP A 121 -3.87 -26.12 -17.36
N ALA A 122 -2.80 -26.91 -17.18
CA ALA A 122 -2.75 -28.02 -16.24
C ALA A 122 -3.07 -27.59 -14.80
N ALA A 123 -2.47 -26.52 -14.29
CA ALA A 123 -2.71 -26.04 -12.93
C ALA A 123 -4.17 -25.59 -12.74
N ALA A 124 -4.71 -24.83 -13.70
CA ALA A 124 -6.10 -24.39 -13.66
C ALA A 124 -7.09 -25.56 -13.77
N ILE A 125 -6.94 -26.42 -14.78
CA ILE A 125 -7.75 -27.65 -14.95
C ILE A 125 -7.74 -28.50 -13.67
N ASN A 126 -6.58 -28.66 -13.02
CA ASN A 126 -6.47 -29.46 -11.80
C ASN A 126 -7.14 -28.82 -10.59
N ILE A 127 -7.12 -27.50 -10.46
CA ILE A 127 -7.90 -26.79 -9.44
C ILE A 127 -9.40 -27.00 -9.70
N TYR A 128 -9.89 -26.77 -10.93
CA TYR A 128 -11.32 -26.88 -11.24
C TYR A 128 -11.88 -28.31 -11.28
N LYS A 129 -11.04 -29.36 -11.28
CA LYS A 129 -11.46 -30.74 -10.94
C LYS A 129 -11.91 -30.90 -9.48
N MET A 130 -11.49 -30.01 -8.58
CA MET A 130 -11.73 -30.12 -7.13
C MET A 130 -13.07 -29.52 -6.74
N LYS A 131 -13.64 -29.99 -5.62
CA LYS A 131 -14.81 -29.37 -4.99
C LYS A 131 -14.49 -27.93 -4.57
N ASP A 132 -15.45 -27.02 -4.64
CA ASP A 132 -15.29 -25.58 -4.41
C ASP A 132 -14.54 -25.23 -3.10
N THR A 133 -14.82 -25.96 -2.01
CA THR A 133 -14.12 -25.79 -0.72
C THR A 133 -12.65 -26.19 -0.79
N ILE A 134 -12.31 -27.20 -1.58
CA ILE A 134 -10.94 -27.64 -1.81
C ILE A 134 -10.22 -26.66 -2.76
N GLN A 135 -10.90 -26.17 -3.80
CA GLN A 135 -10.38 -25.08 -4.63
C GLN A 135 -9.99 -23.88 -3.76
N LYS A 136 -10.91 -23.42 -2.89
CA LYS A 136 -10.63 -22.31 -1.98
C LYS A 136 -9.43 -22.62 -1.08
N ASN A 137 -9.38 -23.79 -0.45
CA ASN A 137 -8.27 -24.17 0.44
C ASN A 137 -6.90 -24.22 -0.30
N ILE A 138 -6.87 -24.59 -1.58
CA ILE A 138 -5.65 -24.59 -2.42
C ILE A 138 -5.21 -23.15 -2.74
N LEU A 139 -6.14 -22.28 -3.13
CA LEU A 139 -5.84 -20.88 -3.42
C LEU A 139 -5.46 -20.12 -2.14
N ASP A 140 -6.14 -20.38 -1.02
CA ASP A 140 -5.84 -19.84 0.29
C ASP A 140 -4.40 -20.19 0.71
N ALA A 141 -3.99 -21.45 0.48
CA ALA A 141 -2.64 -21.91 0.78
C ALA A 141 -1.56 -21.12 0.02
N TYR A 142 -1.81 -20.69 -1.22
CA TYR A 142 -0.85 -19.89 -2.00
C TYR A 142 -0.93 -18.37 -1.75
N TYR A 143 -2.12 -17.79 -1.67
CA TYR A 143 -2.31 -16.34 -1.81
C TYR A 143 -2.92 -15.63 -0.58
N SER A 144 -3.64 -16.35 0.31
CA SER A 144 -4.26 -15.71 1.48
C SER A 144 -3.25 -15.38 2.59
N THR A 145 -3.65 -14.51 3.52
CA THR A 145 -2.94 -14.20 4.77
C THR A 145 -2.51 -15.44 5.56
N ASP A 146 -3.31 -16.50 5.55
CA ASP A 146 -3.07 -17.72 6.32
C ASP A 146 -2.34 -18.80 5.48
N GLY A 147 -1.95 -18.47 4.25
CA GLY A 147 -1.03 -19.21 3.38
C GLY A 147 0.33 -18.53 3.21
N ILE A 148 1.02 -18.83 2.11
CA ILE A 148 2.39 -18.34 1.83
C ILE A 148 2.49 -17.00 1.12
N GLN A 149 1.37 -16.41 0.70
CA GLN A 149 1.26 -15.09 0.05
C GLN A 149 2.24 -14.87 -1.11
N TYR A 150 2.13 -15.71 -2.15
CA TYR A 150 2.81 -15.53 -3.44
C TYR A 150 2.54 -14.15 -4.05
N THR A 151 3.57 -13.56 -4.67
CA THR A 151 3.56 -12.19 -5.24
C THR A 151 4.15 -12.11 -6.65
N THR A 152 4.42 -13.25 -7.28
CA THR A 152 4.78 -13.36 -8.70
C THR A 152 3.86 -14.41 -9.36
N GLY A 153 3.57 -14.25 -10.65
CA GLY A 153 2.85 -15.29 -11.42
C GLY A 153 3.30 -15.33 -12.87
N ARG A 154 3.54 -16.52 -13.44
CA ARG A 154 3.88 -16.69 -14.86
C ARG A 154 2.67 -17.12 -15.66
N ILE A 155 2.35 -16.43 -16.76
CA ILE A 155 1.27 -16.80 -17.68
C ILE A 155 1.87 -17.32 -19.00
N PRO A 156 1.53 -18.55 -19.41
CA PRO A 156 1.83 -19.00 -20.76
C PRO A 156 1.03 -18.24 -21.83
N ILE A 157 1.76 -17.66 -22.78
CA ILE A 157 1.19 -17.15 -24.02
C ILE A 157 0.83 -18.37 -24.87
N SER A 158 -0.45 -18.73 -24.83
CA SER A 158 -1.06 -19.89 -25.48
C SER A 158 -0.65 -21.25 -24.87
N SER A 159 -0.72 -22.32 -25.68
CA SER A 159 -0.51 -23.69 -25.23
C SER A 159 0.95 -24.08 -24.95
N THR A 160 1.13 -24.97 -23.97
CA THR A 160 2.43 -25.52 -23.54
C THR A 160 2.42 -27.05 -23.61
N ASP A 161 3.45 -27.72 -23.11
CA ASP A 161 3.37 -29.16 -22.83
C ASP A 161 2.35 -29.45 -21.72
N PHE A 162 2.29 -28.60 -20.69
CA PHE A 162 1.24 -28.54 -19.65
C PHE A 162 -0.10 -27.94 -20.12
N SER A 163 -0.46 -28.22 -21.38
CA SER A 163 -1.80 -28.08 -21.95
C SER A 163 -2.36 -29.46 -22.32
N THR A 164 -3.69 -29.57 -22.49
CA THR A 164 -4.33 -30.81 -22.99
C THR A 164 -4.24 -30.97 -24.50
N SER A 165 -3.87 -29.92 -25.22
CA SER A 165 -3.78 -29.86 -26.68
C SER A 165 -2.96 -28.65 -27.13
N ILE A 166 -2.35 -28.72 -28.31
CA ILE A 166 -1.70 -27.57 -28.95
C ILE A 166 -2.77 -26.64 -29.52
N TYR A 167 -2.67 -25.34 -29.25
CA TYR A 167 -3.42 -24.25 -29.86
C TYR A 167 -2.53 -22.98 -29.95
N SER A 168 -2.90 -22.02 -30.81
CA SER A 168 -2.40 -20.65 -30.78
C SER A 168 -3.57 -19.67 -30.51
N TYR A 169 -3.30 -18.37 -30.37
CA TYR A 169 -4.36 -17.34 -30.36
C TYR A 169 -4.72 -16.81 -31.74
N ASP A 170 -4.02 -17.23 -32.81
CA ASP A 170 -4.26 -16.81 -34.18
C ASP A 170 -3.84 -17.92 -35.17
N ASP A 171 -4.72 -18.88 -35.39
CA ASP A 171 -4.50 -19.97 -36.34
C ASP A 171 -4.84 -19.56 -37.81
N THR A 172 -5.19 -18.30 -38.09
CA THR A 172 -5.49 -17.84 -39.46
C THR A 172 -4.20 -17.64 -40.26
N VAL A 173 -4.07 -18.45 -41.32
CA VAL A 173 -2.85 -18.47 -42.15
C VAL A 173 -2.60 -17.13 -42.83
N ASP A 174 -1.40 -16.58 -42.57
CA ASP A 174 -0.86 -15.34 -43.15
C ASP A 174 -1.62 -14.05 -42.72
N ASP A 175 -2.26 -14.04 -41.54
CA ASP A 175 -2.83 -12.82 -40.91
C ASP A 175 -1.75 -11.97 -40.22
N PHE A 176 -0.92 -11.29 -41.01
CA PHE A 176 0.16 -10.43 -40.47
C PHE A 176 -0.32 -9.24 -39.63
N ASP A 177 -1.60 -8.84 -39.74
CA ASP A 177 -2.20 -7.72 -39.02
C ASP A 177 -2.84 -8.13 -37.66
N MET A 178 -2.83 -9.43 -37.34
CA MET A 178 -3.45 -10.02 -36.14
C MET A 178 -4.94 -9.66 -36.04
N SER A 179 -5.67 -9.83 -37.13
CA SER A 179 -7.08 -9.47 -37.32
C SER A 179 -8.03 -10.45 -36.62
N ASP A 180 -7.76 -11.76 -36.74
CA ASP A 180 -8.52 -12.85 -36.14
C ASP A 180 -8.04 -13.25 -34.73
N PHE A 181 -6.97 -12.60 -34.24
CA PHE A 181 -6.36 -12.87 -32.93
C PHE A 181 -7.38 -12.90 -31.78
N SER A 182 -7.38 -13.96 -30.98
CA SER A 182 -8.33 -14.13 -29.88
C SER A 182 -7.84 -15.01 -28.73
N ILE A 183 -7.85 -14.45 -27.51
CA ILE A 183 -7.66 -15.21 -26.25
C ILE A 183 -8.92 -15.98 -25.81
N ALA A 184 -9.93 -16.14 -26.67
CA ALA A 184 -11.22 -16.75 -26.30
C ALA A 184 -11.09 -18.17 -25.71
N VAL A 185 -10.05 -18.93 -26.08
CA VAL A 185 -9.74 -20.25 -25.50
C VAL A 185 -9.51 -20.18 -23.99
N ASP A 186 -8.85 -19.13 -23.49
CA ASP A 186 -8.53 -18.96 -22.06
C ASP A 186 -9.74 -18.56 -21.21
N LYS A 187 -10.81 -18.10 -21.86
CA LYS A 187 -12.12 -17.80 -21.24
C LYS A 187 -13.00 -19.04 -21.10
N THR A 188 -12.56 -20.20 -21.59
CA THR A 188 -13.36 -21.43 -21.58
C THR A 188 -13.01 -22.36 -20.41
N SER A 189 -13.96 -23.19 -20.03
CA SER A 189 -13.74 -24.34 -19.12
C SER A 189 -12.89 -25.47 -19.73
N ALA A 190 -12.24 -25.25 -20.89
CA ALA A 190 -11.22 -26.16 -21.40
C ALA A 190 -9.85 -25.88 -20.76
N THR A 191 -9.58 -24.63 -20.33
CA THR A 191 -8.36 -24.27 -19.61
C THR A 191 -8.64 -23.70 -18.22
N HIS A 192 -9.76 -22.99 -18.02
CA HIS A 192 -10.06 -22.18 -16.82
C HIS A 192 -8.97 -21.14 -16.46
N LYS A 193 -8.08 -20.78 -17.39
CA LYS A 193 -6.87 -19.97 -17.12
C LYS A 193 -7.22 -18.58 -16.58
N LEU A 194 -8.07 -17.82 -17.27
CA LEU A 194 -8.50 -16.49 -16.81
C LEU A 194 -9.33 -16.57 -15.53
N GLU A 195 -10.24 -17.56 -15.43
CA GLU A 195 -11.09 -17.77 -14.25
C GLU A 195 -10.26 -18.05 -12.98
N LEU A 196 -9.13 -18.75 -13.10
CA LEU A 196 -8.15 -18.89 -12.02
C LEU A 196 -7.48 -17.56 -11.67
N ILE A 197 -6.97 -16.83 -12.67
CA ILE A 197 -6.18 -15.62 -12.44
C ILE A 197 -7.02 -14.51 -11.79
N HIS A 198 -8.27 -14.30 -12.23
CA HIS A 198 -9.17 -13.33 -11.59
C HIS A 198 -9.41 -13.66 -10.12
N ARG A 199 -9.73 -14.91 -9.77
CA ARG A 199 -9.91 -15.34 -8.37
C ARG A 199 -8.67 -15.14 -7.51
N VAL A 200 -7.47 -15.24 -8.10
CA VAL A 200 -6.20 -14.99 -7.42
C VAL A 200 -5.96 -13.50 -7.22
N LEU A 201 -6.27 -12.66 -8.22
CA LEU A 201 -6.21 -11.20 -8.12
C LEU A 201 -7.22 -10.65 -7.08
N ASP A 202 -8.44 -11.19 -7.06
CA ASP A 202 -9.51 -10.81 -6.12
C ASP A 202 -9.18 -11.13 -4.65
N MET A 203 -8.26 -12.07 -4.39
CA MET A 203 -7.97 -12.57 -3.04
C MET A 203 -6.58 -12.21 -2.49
N THR A 204 -5.68 -11.66 -3.31
CA THR A 204 -4.32 -11.32 -2.85
C THR A 204 -4.29 -9.94 -2.19
N GLU A 205 -3.88 -9.88 -0.92
CA GLU A 205 -3.59 -8.61 -0.23
C GLU A 205 -2.25 -7.99 -0.67
N ARG A 206 -1.47 -8.68 -1.51
CA ARG A 206 -0.19 -8.21 -2.03
C ARG A 206 -0.26 -8.04 -3.55
N ASN A 207 0.34 -6.96 -4.07
CA ASN A 207 0.47 -6.78 -5.51
C ASN A 207 1.16 -7.98 -6.16
N LEU A 208 0.54 -8.53 -7.20
CA LEU A 208 1.00 -9.71 -7.93
C LEU A 208 1.77 -9.28 -9.18
N SER A 209 3.09 -9.49 -9.19
CA SER A 209 3.95 -9.24 -10.36
C SER A 209 3.74 -10.34 -11.40
N ILE A 210 2.77 -10.15 -12.29
CA ILE A 210 2.48 -11.10 -13.37
C ILE A 210 3.47 -10.88 -14.53
N PHE A 211 4.02 -11.97 -15.07
CA PHE A 211 4.80 -11.93 -16.31
C PHE A 211 4.39 -13.01 -17.30
N ALA A 212 4.58 -12.74 -18.59
CA ALA A 212 4.14 -13.61 -19.68
C ALA A 212 5.31 -14.25 -20.44
N SER A 213 5.14 -15.49 -20.91
CA SER A 213 6.17 -16.24 -21.65
C SER A 213 5.56 -17.09 -22.76
N SER A 214 6.18 -17.09 -23.94
CA SER A 214 5.70 -17.83 -25.13
C SER A 214 6.53 -19.07 -25.42
N TRP A 215 5.88 -20.17 -25.76
CA TRP A 215 6.55 -21.41 -26.17
C TRP A 215 6.74 -21.49 -27.68
N ALA A 216 5.73 -21.13 -28.46
CA ALA A 216 5.77 -21.20 -29.91
C ALA A 216 4.78 -20.19 -30.54
N PRO A 217 5.07 -19.71 -31.77
CA PRO A 217 4.16 -18.87 -32.53
C PRO A 217 3.03 -19.70 -33.15
N PRO A 218 2.01 -19.07 -33.74
CA PRO A 218 1.14 -19.73 -34.70
C PRO A 218 1.89 -20.56 -35.75
N VAL A 219 1.34 -21.73 -36.08
CA VAL A 219 1.99 -22.73 -36.96
C VAL A 219 2.37 -22.12 -38.32
N TRP A 220 1.55 -21.21 -38.85
CA TRP A 220 1.75 -20.58 -40.15
C TRP A 220 2.98 -19.65 -40.19
N MET A 221 3.50 -19.19 -39.05
CA MET A 221 4.74 -18.40 -38.99
C MET A 221 6.01 -19.26 -39.10
N THR A 222 5.90 -20.59 -38.98
CA THR A 222 7.05 -21.50 -38.84
C THR A 222 7.59 -22.03 -40.17
N LYS A 223 8.89 -22.37 -40.22
CA LYS A 223 9.54 -23.01 -41.37
C LYS A 223 9.15 -24.49 -41.49
N GLU A 224 8.94 -25.15 -40.35
CA GLU A 224 8.65 -26.58 -40.25
C GLU A 224 7.15 -26.93 -40.40
N ASN A 225 6.26 -25.93 -40.45
CA ASN A 225 4.80 -26.10 -40.37
C ASN A 225 4.40 -26.92 -39.13
N SER A 226 5.00 -26.56 -37.98
CA SER A 226 4.91 -27.25 -36.70
C SER A 226 5.37 -26.30 -35.60
N THR A 227 4.81 -26.39 -34.38
CA THR A 227 5.32 -25.67 -33.20
C THR A 227 6.49 -26.39 -32.52
N LEU A 228 6.81 -27.63 -32.91
CA LEU A 228 7.74 -28.50 -32.18
C LEU A 228 9.19 -28.31 -32.64
N ASN A 229 10.06 -27.74 -31.79
CA ASN A 229 11.46 -27.38 -32.13
C ASN A 229 11.57 -26.58 -33.44
N CYS A 230 10.72 -25.58 -33.59
CA CYS A 230 10.51 -24.83 -34.83
C CYS A 230 11.36 -23.55 -34.93
N HIS A 231 11.39 -22.97 -36.11
CA HIS A 231 12.03 -21.70 -36.41
C HIS A 231 11.07 -20.79 -37.20
N MET A 232 11.09 -19.48 -36.92
CA MET A 232 10.34 -18.50 -37.71
C MET A 232 10.72 -18.55 -39.18
N LYS A 233 9.78 -18.31 -40.10
CA LYS A 233 10.06 -17.89 -41.47
C LYS A 233 10.83 -16.55 -41.48
N GLY A 234 11.52 -16.26 -42.58
CA GLY A 234 12.30 -15.01 -42.72
C GLY A 234 13.41 -14.82 -41.68
N SER A 235 13.72 -13.54 -41.42
CA SER A 235 14.72 -13.02 -40.48
C SER A 235 14.15 -11.84 -39.65
N PRO A 236 14.66 -11.53 -38.45
CA PRO A 236 14.17 -10.38 -37.68
C PRO A 236 14.34 -9.06 -38.44
N GLY A 237 13.31 -8.20 -38.42
CA GLY A 237 13.11 -7.08 -39.35
C GLY A 237 12.31 -7.41 -40.62
N GLU A 238 11.70 -8.60 -40.72
CA GLU A 238 10.84 -9.05 -41.83
C GLU A 238 9.42 -9.41 -41.32
N GLU A 239 8.47 -9.51 -42.25
CA GLU A 239 7.01 -9.66 -42.01
C GLU A 239 6.61 -10.63 -40.89
N TYR A 240 7.17 -11.84 -40.84
CA TYR A 240 6.85 -12.86 -39.83
C TYR A 240 7.35 -12.50 -38.42
N TRP A 241 8.45 -11.76 -38.30
CA TRP A 241 8.99 -11.35 -37.00
C TRP A 241 8.28 -10.10 -36.46
N GLY A 242 7.88 -9.18 -37.35
CA GLY A 242 6.93 -8.12 -37.02
C GLY A 242 5.59 -8.67 -36.54
N ALA A 243 5.03 -9.67 -37.24
CA ALA A 243 3.80 -10.34 -36.83
C ALA A 243 3.94 -11.07 -35.48
N LEU A 244 5.10 -11.67 -35.16
CA LEU A 244 5.35 -12.25 -33.83
C LEU A 244 5.39 -11.18 -32.72
N ALA A 245 6.04 -10.05 -32.97
CA ALA A 245 6.03 -8.92 -32.03
C ALA A 245 4.61 -8.38 -31.81
N LEU A 246 3.81 -8.29 -32.87
CA LEU A 246 2.40 -7.88 -32.80
C LEU A 246 1.52 -8.93 -32.09
N TYR A 247 1.74 -10.23 -32.31
CA TYR A 247 1.06 -11.32 -31.60
C TYR A 247 1.29 -11.23 -30.09
N TYR A 248 2.53 -10.95 -29.66
CA TYR A 248 2.82 -10.70 -28.25
C TYR A 248 2.17 -9.40 -27.74
N SER A 249 2.15 -8.31 -28.53
CA SER A 249 1.47 -7.07 -28.12
C SER A 249 -0.05 -7.25 -27.96
N LYS A 250 -0.67 -8.00 -28.88
CA LYS A 250 -2.09 -8.33 -28.84
C LYS A 250 -2.43 -9.20 -27.63
N PHE A 251 -1.54 -10.11 -27.22
CA PHE A 251 -1.69 -10.86 -25.97
C PHE A 251 -1.69 -9.95 -24.74
N ILE A 252 -0.69 -9.06 -24.59
CA ILE A 252 -0.60 -8.12 -23.45
C ILE A 252 -1.88 -7.28 -23.40
N THR A 253 -2.21 -6.64 -24.52
CA THR A 253 -3.43 -5.82 -24.68
C THR A 253 -4.70 -6.60 -24.31
N ALA A 254 -4.82 -7.87 -24.74
CA ALA A 254 -6.01 -8.66 -24.48
C ALA A 254 -6.14 -9.07 -23.00
N TYR A 255 -5.04 -9.40 -22.32
CA TYR A 255 -5.07 -9.71 -20.88
C TYR A 255 -5.30 -8.47 -20.01
N GLU A 256 -4.71 -7.33 -20.37
CA GLU A 256 -4.96 -6.06 -19.66
C GLU A 256 -6.42 -5.58 -19.84
N ASN A 257 -7.05 -5.86 -20.99
CA ASN A 257 -8.49 -5.60 -21.20
C ASN A 257 -9.42 -6.49 -20.35
N GLU A 258 -8.97 -7.66 -19.87
CA GLU A 258 -9.69 -8.43 -18.84
C GLU A 258 -9.42 -7.90 -17.42
N GLY A 259 -8.52 -6.93 -17.25
CA GLY A 259 -8.08 -6.41 -15.96
C GLY A 259 -6.91 -7.17 -15.33
N ILE A 260 -6.13 -7.92 -16.12
CA ILE A 260 -4.93 -8.64 -15.66
C ILE A 260 -3.68 -7.83 -16.06
N PRO A 261 -3.07 -7.05 -15.14
CA PRO A 261 -1.92 -6.20 -15.46
C PRO A 261 -0.67 -7.05 -15.71
N ILE A 262 0.02 -6.86 -16.84
CA ILE A 262 1.24 -7.61 -17.15
C ILE A 262 2.47 -6.74 -16.84
N TRP A 263 3.20 -7.07 -15.79
CA TRP A 263 4.39 -6.33 -15.36
C TRP A 263 5.59 -6.57 -16.29
N ALA A 264 5.75 -7.79 -16.80
CA ALA A 264 6.88 -8.16 -17.67
C ALA A 264 6.51 -9.22 -18.72
N MET A 265 7.36 -9.38 -19.72
CA MET A 265 7.33 -10.54 -20.62
C MET A 265 8.74 -11.07 -20.89
N THR A 266 8.85 -12.36 -21.18
CA THR A 266 10.08 -12.97 -21.69
C THR A 266 10.07 -12.99 -23.22
N THR A 267 11.26 -12.92 -23.84
CA THR A 267 11.44 -12.95 -25.30
C THR A 267 10.90 -14.23 -25.94
N GLN A 268 11.15 -15.37 -25.28
CA GLN A 268 10.82 -16.73 -25.70
C GLN A 268 11.14 -17.69 -24.54
N ASN A 269 10.32 -18.72 -24.29
CA ASN A 269 10.64 -19.80 -23.36
C ASN A 269 11.63 -20.80 -23.99
N GLU A 270 12.71 -21.15 -23.29
CA GLU A 270 13.73 -22.11 -23.73
C GLU A 270 14.22 -21.87 -25.19
N PRO A 271 14.70 -20.67 -25.57
CA PRO A 271 15.13 -20.42 -26.94
C PRO A 271 16.32 -21.28 -27.40
N ALA A 272 17.13 -21.85 -26.51
CA ALA A 272 18.29 -22.65 -26.89
C ALA A 272 17.89 -23.99 -27.52
N GLU A 273 18.66 -24.46 -28.51
CA GLU A 273 18.45 -25.78 -29.09
C GLU A 273 19.02 -26.88 -28.16
N PRO A 274 18.20 -27.86 -27.71
CA PRO A 274 18.63 -28.84 -26.72
C PRO A 274 19.64 -29.84 -27.29
N LEU A 275 20.72 -30.08 -26.54
CA LEU A 275 21.81 -31.00 -26.91
C LEU A 275 21.37 -32.46 -27.10
N ILE A 276 20.25 -32.88 -26.49
CA ILE A 276 19.67 -34.22 -26.61
C ILE A 276 18.16 -34.08 -26.83
N LYS A 277 17.68 -34.52 -27.98
CA LYS A 277 16.26 -34.50 -28.35
C LYS A 277 15.62 -35.84 -27.98
N VAL A 278 15.02 -35.92 -26.79
CA VAL A 278 14.36 -37.13 -26.27
C VAL A 278 12.87 -37.13 -26.63
N ASN A 279 12.12 -36.15 -26.11
CA ASN A 279 10.77 -35.80 -26.51
C ASN A 279 10.77 -34.38 -27.13
N ALA A 280 9.61 -33.92 -27.61
CA ALA A 280 9.45 -32.57 -28.16
C ALA A 280 8.05 -32.02 -27.88
N TRP A 281 8.00 -30.79 -27.34
CA TRP A 281 6.80 -29.98 -27.15
C TRP A 281 6.92 -28.67 -27.95
N GLN A 282 5.97 -27.75 -27.79
CA GLN A 282 6.02 -26.40 -28.37
C GLN A 282 7.35 -25.73 -27.99
N SER A 283 8.16 -25.34 -28.98
CA SER A 283 9.41 -24.60 -28.75
C SER A 283 9.85 -23.88 -30.01
N LEU A 284 10.00 -22.55 -29.94
CA LEU A 284 10.62 -21.73 -30.97
C LEU A 284 12.10 -21.52 -30.62
N ARG A 285 13.01 -21.90 -31.51
CA ARG A 285 14.46 -21.86 -31.24
C ARG A 285 15.11 -20.59 -31.82
N PHE A 286 15.89 -19.90 -30.98
CA PHE A 286 16.70 -18.74 -31.37
C PHE A 286 18.20 -19.05 -31.24
N THR A 287 19.02 -18.26 -31.93
CA THR A 287 20.41 -18.03 -31.51
C THR A 287 20.49 -16.71 -30.73
N THR A 288 21.57 -16.49 -29.97
CA THR A 288 21.76 -15.25 -29.20
C THR A 288 21.70 -13.98 -30.07
N THR A 289 22.15 -14.07 -31.33
CA THR A 289 22.09 -12.97 -32.30
C THR A 289 20.73 -12.85 -32.97
N THR A 290 19.96 -13.94 -33.05
CA THR A 290 18.55 -13.93 -33.47
C THR A 290 17.69 -13.19 -32.44
N GLU A 291 17.86 -13.50 -31.15
CA GLU A 291 17.14 -12.79 -30.07
C GLU A 291 17.52 -11.31 -30.04
N ARG A 292 18.83 -10.98 -30.07
CA ARG A 292 19.30 -9.59 -30.18
C ARG A 292 18.60 -8.85 -31.33
N ASP A 293 18.59 -9.43 -32.52
CA ASP A 293 18.02 -8.78 -33.70
C ASP A 293 16.49 -8.64 -33.60
N PHE A 294 15.79 -9.60 -33.00
CA PHE A 294 14.35 -9.54 -32.72
C PHE A 294 14.01 -8.45 -31.70
N VAL A 295 14.73 -8.39 -30.58
CA VAL A 295 14.61 -7.32 -29.56
C VAL A 295 14.91 -5.95 -30.17
N LYS A 296 15.92 -5.86 -31.05
CA LYS A 296 16.36 -4.61 -31.69
C LYS A 296 15.39 -4.05 -32.72
N LYS A 297 14.81 -4.91 -33.57
CA LYS A 297 14.11 -4.50 -34.80
C LYS A 297 12.59 -4.60 -34.70
N ASP A 298 12.09 -5.60 -33.98
CA ASP A 298 10.67 -5.96 -33.97
C ASP A 298 10.08 -5.80 -32.55
N LEU A 299 10.50 -6.64 -31.60
CA LEU A 299 9.87 -6.77 -30.28
C LEU A 299 10.05 -5.54 -29.39
N GLY A 300 11.29 -5.04 -29.24
CA GLY A 300 11.58 -3.87 -28.43
C GLY A 300 10.85 -2.61 -28.93
N PRO A 301 10.93 -2.28 -30.24
CA PRO A 301 10.16 -1.21 -30.84
C PRO A 301 8.64 -1.35 -30.64
N GLN A 302 8.07 -2.54 -30.83
CA GLN A 302 6.64 -2.78 -30.64
C GLN A 302 6.23 -2.57 -29.17
N MET A 303 6.89 -3.24 -28.21
CA MET A 303 6.57 -3.11 -26.79
C MET A 303 6.77 -1.69 -26.27
N LYS A 304 7.79 -0.95 -26.73
CA LYS A 304 7.99 0.45 -26.34
C LYS A 304 6.94 1.41 -26.91
N THR A 305 6.27 1.02 -28.00
CA THR A 305 5.22 1.83 -28.65
C THR A 305 3.86 1.57 -27.99
N ASP A 306 3.52 0.30 -27.79
CA ASP A 306 2.19 -0.11 -27.33
C ASP A 306 2.12 -0.17 -25.78
N HIS A 307 3.17 -0.70 -25.15
CA HIS A 307 3.22 -1.09 -23.74
C HIS A 307 4.42 -0.47 -23.00
N PRO A 308 4.61 0.87 -23.00
CA PRO A 308 5.86 1.52 -22.59
C PRO A 308 6.31 1.27 -21.15
N ASN A 309 5.44 0.74 -20.29
CA ASN A 309 5.74 0.36 -18.90
C ASN A 309 6.14 -1.12 -18.72
N LEU A 310 5.86 -1.99 -19.70
CA LEU A 310 6.17 -3.42 -19.66
C LEU A 310 7.69 -3.65 -19.54
N LYS A 311 8.11 -4.66 -18.79
CA LYS A 311 9.52 -5.03 -18.66
C LYS A 311 9.88 -6.19 -19.58
N LEU A 312 10.90 -6.02 -20.42
CA LEU A 312 11.38 -7.09 -21.30
C LEU A 312 12.52 -7.88 -20.64
N ILE A 313 12.33 -9.19 -20.60
CA ILE A 313 13.25 -10.17 -20.01
C ILE A 313 13.82 -11.04 -21.13
N ILE A 314 15.13 -11.11 -21.26
CA ILE A 314 15.81 -11.95 -22.28
C ILE A 314 16.15 -13.34 -21.74
N MET A 315 16.59 -14.24 -22.62
CA MET A 315 16.99 -15.62 -22.38
C MET A 315 15.84 -16.54 -21.94
N ASP A 316 15.40 -16.51 -20.67
CA ASP A 316 14.34 -17.40 -20.14
C ASP A 316 14.63 -18.89 -20.45
N ASP A 317 15.84 -19.31 -20.04
CA ASP A 317 16.44 -20.64 -20.27
C ASP A 317 17.36 -21.02 -19.07
N ASN A 318 17.93 -22.21 -19.07
CA ASN A 318 18.82 -22.77 -18.05
C ASN A 318 19.97 -21.84 -17.65
N LYS A 319 20.23 -21.70 -16.33
CA LYS A 319 21.27 -20.81 -15.74
C LYS A 319 22.66 -20.94 -16.42
N SER A 320 23.03 -22.16 -16.85
CA SER A 320 24.29 -22.46 -17.53
C SER A 320 24.51 -21.70 -18.84
N ASN A 321 23.44 -21.20 -19.47
CA ASN A 321 23.49 -20.44 -20.71
C ASN A 321 23.75 -18.93 -20.48
N LEU A 322 23.66 -18.45 -19.24
CA LEU A 322 23.64 -17.01 -18.92
C LEU A 322 24.83 -16.23 -19.47
N LEU A 323 26.06 -16.76 -19.37
CA LEU A 323 27.26 -16.06 -19.83
C LEU A 323 27.57 -16.25 -21.33
N SER A 324 26.85 -17.12 -22.04
CA SER A 324 26.90 -17.18 -23.51
C SER A 324 25.78 -16.34 -24.15
N TRP A 325 24.65 -16.14 -23.46
CA TRP A 325 23.45 -15.47 -23.98
C TRP A 325 23.47 -13.93 -23.93
N LEU A 326 24.66 -13.32 -24.08
CA LEU A 326 24.86 -11.89 -23.79
C LEU A 326 24.62 -10.96 -24.99
N SER A 327 24.36 -11.49 -26.19
CA SER A 327 24.37 -10.71 -27.43
C SER A 327 23.32 -9.58 -27.51
N ALA A 328 22.19 -9.70 -26.80
CA ALA A 328 21.19 -8.64 -26.69
C ALA A 328 21.64 -7.46 -25.79
N LEU A 329 22.56 -7.70 -24.85
CA LEU A 329 23.13 -6.68 -23.95
C LEU A 329 24.43 -6.05 -24.51
N GLU A 330 25.04 -6.68 -25.51
CA GLU A 330 26.28 -6.19 -26.15
C GLU A 330 26.02 -5.31 -27.39
N ASP A 331 24.77 -5.20 -27.84
CA ASP A 331 24.33 -4.25 -28.87
C ASP A 331 23.43 -3.19 -28.23
N SER A 332 23.87 -1.93 -28.22
CA SER A 332 23.17 -0.85 -27.53
C SER A 332 21.78 -0.54 -28.09
N GLU A 333 21.49 -0.88 -29.34
CA GLU A 333 20.17 -0.68 -29.94
C GLU A 333 19.17 -1.78 -29.49
N ALA A 334 19.66 -2.95 -29.07
CA ALA A 334 18.86 -3.98 -28.40
C ALA A 334 18.76 -3.72 -26.89
N ALA A 335 19.91 -3.46 -26.24
CA ALA A 335 20.02 -3.34 -24.79
C ALA A 335 19.14 -2.23 -24.18
N GLN A 336 18.83 -1.16 -24.94
CA GLN A 336 17.90 -0.09 -24.51
C GLN A 336 16.48 -0.57 -24.19
N TYR A 337 16.09 -1.77 -24.64
CA TYR A 337 14.78 -2.38 -24.39
C TYR A 337 14.81 -3.42 -23.27
N VAL A 338 15.99 -3.95 -22.92
CA VAL A 338 16.13 -5.05 -21.96
C VAL A 338 16.15 -4.51 -20.53
N ASN A 339 15.38 -5.13 -19.64
CA ASN A 339 15.36 -4.78 -18.22
C ASN A 339 15.84 -5.91 -17.31
N GLY A 340 15.67 -7.17 -17.74
CA GLY A 340 16.09 -8.33 -16.98
C GLY A 340 16.52 -9.51 -17.84
N VAL A 341 17.00 -10.55 -17.18
CA VAL A 341 17.30 -11.86 -17.76
C VAL A 341 16.58 -12.95 -16.95
N GLY A 342 15.89 -13.83 -17.67
CA GLY A 342 15.16 -14.97 -17.11
C GLY A 342 16.08 -16.18 -17.03
N ILE A 343 16.08 -16.88 -15.90
CA ILE A 343 16.85 -18.10 -15.71
C ILE A 343 15.95 -19.25 -15.23
N HIS A 344 16.20 -20.45 -15.75
CA HIS A 344 15.50 -21.69 -15.41
C HIS A 344 16.35 -22.64 -14.57
N TRP A 345 15.71 -23.48 -13.77
CA TRP A 345 16.35 -24.61 -13.08
C TRP A 345 15.64 -25.96 -13.28
N TYR A 346 16.32 -26.88 -13.97
CA TYR A 346 15.93 -28.30 -14.08
C TYR A 346 17.09 -29.28 -13.77
N SER A 347 18.30 -28.77 -13.49
CA SER A 347 19.53 -29.57 -13.46
C SER A 347 19.76 -30.27 -12.12
N ASN A 348 19.05 -31.38 -11.94
CA ASN A 348 19.29 -32.35 -10.87
C ASN A 348 20.67 -33.04 -10.93
N PHE A 349 21.52 -32.73 -11.92
CA PHE A 349 22.91 -33.18 -11.97
C PHE A 349 23.87 -32.32 -11.12
N ASP A 350 23.52 -31.06 -10.88
CA ASP A 350 24.42 -30.07 -10.27
C ASP A 350 24.87 -30.47 -8.86
N PHE A 351 23.97 -31.13 -8.12
CA PHE A 351 24.16 -31.46 -6.72
C PHE A 351 24.77 -32.85 -6.47
N PRO A 352 24.38 -33.94 -7.17
CA PRO A 352 25.07 -35.24 -7.07
C PRO A 352 26.50 -35.22 -7.60
N LEU A 353 26.80 -34.39 -8.60
CA LEU A 353 28.12 -34.30 -9.24
C LEU A 353 28.96 -33.09 -8.78
N SER A 354 28.44 -32.28 -7.84
CA SER A 354 29.09 -31.05 -7.33
C SER A 354 29.44 -29.98 -8.38
N ILE A 355 28.76 -29.99 -9.53
CA ILE A 355 28.94 -29.03 -10.63
C ILE A 355 28.13 -27.74 -10.42
N GLY A 356 28.43 -27.03 -9.32
CA GLY A 356 28.37 -25.57 -9.22
C GLY A 356 27.01 -24.83 -9.22
N GLY A 357 25.94 -25.37 -9.81
CA GLY A 357 24.65 -24.67 -9.98
C GLY A 357 24.70 -23.36 -10.79
N SER A 358 25.81 -23.11 -11.50
CA SER A 358 26.14 -21.83 -12.15
C SER A 358 26.01 -20.57 -11.28
N PHE A 359 26.00 -20.67 -9.95
CA PHE A 359 25.81 -19.50 -9.06
C PHE A 359 26.91 -18.44 -9.21
N SER A 360 28.15 -18.84 -9.54
CA SER A 360 29.25 -17.95 -9.90
C SER A 360 28.98 -17.10 -11.14
N ASP A 361 28.17 -17.62 -12.04
CA ASP A 361 27.92 -17.08 -13.36
C ASP A 361 26.85 -15.98 -13.26
N LEU A 362 25.88 -16.15 -12.34
CA LEU A 362 24.94 -15.12 -11.90
C LEU A 362 25.68 -13.90 -11.31
N ALA A 363 26.64 -14.14 -10.40
CA ALA A 363 27.46 -13.08 -9.82
C ALA A 363 28.37 -12.39 -10.86
N THR A 364 28.90 -13.15 -11.82
CA THR A 364 29.69 -12.61 -12.93
C THR A 364 28.83 -11.78 -13.89
N PHE A 365 27.61 -12.23 -14.19
CA PHE A 365 26.63 -11.49 -14.99
C PHE A 365 26.28 -10.15 -14.31
N HIS A 366 25.88 -10.15 -13.04
CA HIS A 366 25.55 -8.93 -12.32
C HIS A 366 26.76 -7.97 -12.21
N THR A 367 27.98 -8.50 -12.09
CA THR A 367 29.21 -7.68 -12.13
C THR A 367 29.45 -7.02 -13.49
N LYS A 368 28.96 -7.61 -14.60
CA LYS A 368 29.05 -7.05 -15.96
C LYS A 368 27.86 -6.14 -16.31
N TYR A 369 26.67 -6.43 -15.77
CA TYR A 369 25.40 -5.75 -16.04
C TYR A 369 24.62 -5.50 -14.74
N PRO A 370 25.06 -4.56 -13.87
CA PRO A 370 24.46 -4.37 -12.55
C PRO A 370 23.03 -3.82 -12.60
N ASP A 371 22.69 -3.10 -13.67
CA ASP A 371 21.37 -2.47 -13.89
C ASP A 371 20.33 -3.44 -14.50
N VAL A 372 20.73 -4.67 -14.87
CA VAL A 372 19.85 -5.70 -15.44
C VAL A 372 19.49 -6.71 -14.34
N PHE A 373 18.21 -6.85 -14.01
CA PHE A 373 17.80 -7.78 -12.96
C PHE A 373 17.86 -9.25 -13.42
N ILE A 374 18.20 -10.15 -12.51
CA ILE A 374 18.12 -11.61 -12.75
C ILE A 374 16.86 -12.13 -12.06
N LEU A 375 16.00 -12.85 -12.78
CA LEU A 375 14.78 -13.47 -12.23
C LEU A 375 14.79 -14.98 -12.50
N GLY A 376 14.58 -15.79 -11.46
CA GLY A 376 14.21 -17.19 -11.62
C GLY A 376 12.80 -17.26 -12.20
N THR A 377 12.69 -17.46 -13.51
CA THR A 377 11.41 -17.42 -14.25
C THR A 377 10.73 -18.78 -14.28
N GLU A 378 11.46 -19.87 -14.10
CA GLU A 378 10.90 -21.22 -14.00
C GLU A 378 11.83 -22.16 -13.23
N ALA A 379 11.27 -23.08 -12.46
CA ALA A 379 11.99 -24.20 -11.87
C ALA A 379 11.04 -25.36 -11.57
N CYS A 380 11.46 -26.60 -11.84
CA CYS A 380 10.70 -27.78 -11.43
C CYS A 380 11.58 -28.96 -11.02
N GLU A 381 10.95 -29.90 -10.31
CA GLU A 381 11.55 -31.16 -9.89
C GLU A 381 10.88 -32.35 -10.56
N GLY A 382 11.63 -33.45 -10.70
CA GLY A 382 11.13 -34.65 -11.36
C GLY A 382 11.06 -34.61 -12.89
N TYR A 383 11.80 -33.73 -13.56
CA TYR A 383 11.96 -33.77 -15.02
C TYR A 383 12.83 -34.96 -15.52
N LEU A 384 13.87 -35.36 -14.76
CA LEU A 384 14.87 -36.30 -15.28
C LEU A 384 14.34 -37.74 -15.49
N PRO A 385 14.53 -38.34 -16.69
CA PRO A 385 14.11 -39.70 -16.98
C PRO A 385 14.72 -40.78 -16.06
N ASN A 386 13.89 -41.75 -15.66
CA ASN A 386 14.24 -42.86 -14.76
C ASN A 386 15.44 -43.73 -15.23
N TRP A 387 15.78 -43.70 -16.52
CA TRP A 387 16.91 -44.43 -17.10
C TRP A 387 18.25 -43.68 -16.98
N LEU A 388 18.20 -42.37 -16.71
CA LEU A 388 19.36 -41.48 -16.67
C LEU A 388 19.85 -41.24 -15.24
N ILE A 389 18.93 -41.09 -14.27
CA ILE A 389 19.19 -41.14 -12.82
C ILE A 389 18.14 -42.02 -12.14
N THR A 390 18.58 -42.97 -11.32
CA THR A 390 17.70 -43.97 -10.66
C THR A 390 17.21 -43.59 -9.26
N SER A 391 17.73 -42.51 -8.67
CA SER A 391 17.50 -42.18 -7.25
C SER A 391 16.32 -41.24 -6.97
N THR A 392 15.75 -40.61 -7.98
CA THR A 392 14.75 -39.52 -7.82
C THR A 392 13.65 -39.61 -8.88
N GLY A 393 14.04 -39.72 -10.16
CA GLY A 393 13.18 -40.14 -11.27
C GLY A 393 12.13 -39.12 -11.74
N ALA A 394 11.48 -39.47 -12.84
CA ALA A 394 10.54 -38.63 -13.57
C ALA A 394 9.14 -38.60 -12.93
N GLY A 395 8.48 -37.46 -12.93
CA GLY A 395 7.13 -37.24 -12.42
C GLY A 395 6.96 -37.33 -10.90
N VAL A 396 5.70 -37.24 -10.45
CA VAL A 396 5.25 -37.32 -9.06
C VAL A 396 5.81 -38.52 -8.30
N LYS A 397 6.13 -38.32 -7.01
CA LYS A 397 6.63 -39.36 -6.08
C LYS A 397 5.84 -39.42 -4.76
N LEU A 398 4.53 -39.14 -4.83
CA LEU A 398 3.64 -39.09 -3.66
C LEU A 398 3.69 -40.41 -2.86
N GLY A 399 4.25 -40.33 -1.64
CA GLY A 399 4.44 -41.47 -0.74
C GLY A 399 5.83 -42.08 -0.72
N ASP A 400 6.79 -41.61 -1.55
CA ASP A 400 8.22 -41.75 -1.25
C ASP A 400 8.72 -40.48 -0.57
N PHE A 401 8.76 -40.53 0.77
CA PHE A 401 9.19 -39.38 1.56
C PHE A 401 10.66 -38.98 1.31
N ASN A 402 11.54 -39.94 0.98
CA ASN A 402 12.95 -39.62 0.79
C ASN A 402 13.17 -38.79 -0.48
N ILE A 403 12.45 -39.12 -1.56
CA ILE A 403 12.49 -38.32 -2.78
C ILE A 403 11.77 -36.98 -2.57
N GLY A 404 10.57 -36.97 -1.98
CA GLY A 404 9.83 -35.73 -1.70
C GLY A 404 10.61 -34.74 -0.83
N TRP A 405 11.37 -35.22 0.16
CA TRP A 405 12.26 -34.37 0.96
C TRP A 405 13.54 -33.95 0.22
N TRP A 406 14.08 -34.81 -0.66
CA TRP A 406 15.24 -34.45 -1.49
C TRP A 406 14.91 -33.33 -2.49
N ARG A 407 13.72 -33.36 -3.10
CA ARG A 407 13.23 -32.27 -3.97
C ARG A 407 13.15 -30.93 -3.22
N ALA A 408 12.63 -30.95 -1.99
CA ALA A 408 12.64 -29.79 -1.10
C ALA A 408 14.05 -29.33 -0.69
N HIS A 409 14.98 -30.26 -0.42
CA HIS A 409 16.37 -29.94 -0.14
C HIS A 409 17.01 -29.15 -1.30
N ASN A 410 16.69 -29.53 -2.55
CA ASN A 410 17.18 -28.85 -3.73
C ASN A 410 16.58 -27.45 -3.89
N TYR A 411 15.26 -27.29 -3.75
CA TYR A 411 14.60 -25.97 -3.74
C TYR A 411 15.25 -25.04 -2.69
N ALA A 412 15.47 -25.53 -1.47
CA ALA A 412 16.01 -24.71 -0.38
C ALA A 412 17.44 -24.25 -0.66
N LYS A 413 18.24 -25.14 -1.23
CA LYS A 413 19.62 -24.88 -1.64
C LYS A 413 19.68 -23.91 -2.82
N ASP A 414 18.90 -24.16 -3.86
CA ASP A 414 18.90 -23.37 -5.09
C ASP A 414 18.46 -21.93 -4.81
N ILE A 415 17.30 -21.73 -4.17
CA ILE A 415 16.77 -20.41 -3.84
C ILE A 415 17.75 -19.60 -2.98
N ILE A 416 18.39 -20.20 -1.94
CA ILE A 416 19.37 -19.46 -1.13
C ILE A 416 20.63 -19.10 -1.94
N ASN A 417 21.10 -19.98 -2.83
CA ASN A 417 22.30 -19.70 -3.63
C ASN A 417 22.03 -18.68 -4.75
N ASP A 418 20.87 -18.74 -5.39
CA ASP A 418 20.38 -17.71 -6.33
C ASP A 418 20.26 -16.34 -5.65
N LEU A 419 19.55 -16.26 -4.52
CA LEU A 419 19.38 -15.03 -3.76
C LEU A 419 20.73 -14.50 -3.25
N THR A 420 21.69 -15.37 -2.92
CA THR A 420 23.03 -14.91 -2.53
C THR A 420 23.93 -14.49 -3.72
N ASN A 421 23.50 -14.73 -4.96
CA ASN A 421 24.19 -14.34 -6.19
C ASN A 421 23.29 -13.48 -7.11
N TYR A 422 22.60 -12.50 -6.51
CA TYR A 422 21.90 -11.39 -7.18
C TYR A 422 20.58 -11.69 -7.90
N VAL A 423 20.05 -12.91 -7.80
CA VAL A 423 18.69 -13.20 -8.26
C VAL A 423 17.66 -12.45 -7.41
N SER A 424 16.68 -11.85 -8.06
CA SER A 424 15.72 -10.91 -7.48
C SER A 424 14.34 -11.53 -7.23
N GLY A 425 14.13 -12.79 -7.57
CA GLY A 425 12.88 -13.52 -7.34
C GLY A 425 12.96 -14.94 -7.92
N TRP A 426 12.07 -15.83 -7.52
CA TRP A 426 12.09 -17.24 -7.95
C TRP A 426 10.66 -17.76 -8.13
N THR A 427 10.42 -18.38 -9.28
CA THR A 427 9.09 -18.80 -9.74
C THR A 427 9.09 -20.31 -9.94
N ASP A 428 8.28 -21.00 -9.14
CA ASP A 428 8.01 -22.43 -9.29
C ASP A 428 7.26 -22.71 -10.60
N TRP A 429 7.21 -23.98 -11.02
CA TRP A 429 6.55 -24.34 -12.26
C TRP A 429 5.01 -24.41 -12.14
N ASN A 430 4.42 -25.60 -12.27
CA ASN A 430 2.98 -25.79 -12.15
C ASN A 430 2.54 -25.62 -10.69
N LEU A 431 1.73 -24.58 -10.41
CA LEU A 431 1.14 -24.37 -9.07
C LEU A 431 0.44 -25.63 -8.52
N VAL A 432 -0.19 -26.42 -9.39
CA VAL A 432 -0.91 -27.65 -9.02
C VAL A 432 -0.78 -28.70 -10.12
N LEU A 433 -0.49 -29.95 -9.76
CA LEU A 433 -0.60 -31.11 -10.66
C LEU A 433 -1.49 -32.22 -10.06
N ASP A 434 -1.98 -33.13 -10.91
CA ASP A 434 -2.62 -34.36 -10.41
C ASP A 434 -1.58 -35.36 -9.88
N THR A 435 -2.02 -36.47 -9.26
CA THR A 435 -1.09 -37.46 -8.68
C THR A 435 -0.25 -38.24 -9.69
N ASN A 436 -0.38 -37.99 -11.00
CA ASN A 436 0.50 -38.50 -12.05
C ASN A 436 1.55 -37.47 -12.49
N GLY A 437 1.34 -36.19 -12.18
CA GLY A 437 2.17 -35.07 -12.67
C GLY A 437 1.63 -34.42 -13.95
N GLY A 438 0.33 -34.58 -14.25
CA GLY A 438 -0.33 -34.03 -15.43
C GLY A 438 -1.52 -33.11 -15.10
N PRO A 439 -2.36 -32.75 -16.11
CA PRO A 439 -2.27 -33.19 -17.50
C PRO A 439 -1.09 -32.55 -18.24
N ASN A 440 -0.52 -33.29 -19.20
CA ASN A 440 0.54 -32.81 -20.10
C ASN A 440 0.40 -33.60 -21.43
N TRP A 441 0.20 -32.92 -22.56
CA TRP A 441 -0.09 -33.61 -23.83
C TRP A 441 1.13 -34.35 -24.40
N ALA A 442 2.34 -33.93 -24.04
CA ALA A 442 3.61 -34.50 -24.48
C ALA A 442 4.16 -35.60 -23.55
N GLU A 443 3.35 -36.03 -22.57
CA GLU A 443 3.71 -36.99 -21.50
C GLU A 443 4.95 -36.57 -20.66
N ASN A 444 5.27 -35.27 -20.63
CA ASN A 444 6.40 -34.68 -19.91
C ASN A 444 6.06 -34.43 -18.42
N PHE A 445 5.66 -35.48 -17.70
CA PHE A 445 5.17 -35.36 -16.33
C PHE A 445 6.29 -35.01 -15.32
N VAL A 446 6.05 -33.97 -14.52
CA VAL A 446 6.96 -33.48 -13.46
C VAL A 446 6.30 -33.57 -12.08
N ASP A 447 6.88 -32.96 -11.05
CA ASP A 447 6.31 -32.82 -9.71
C ASP A 447 5.89 -31.36 -9.43
N ALA A 448 4.98 -31.14 -8.47
CA ALA A 448 4.52 -29.81 -8.08
C ALA A 448 4.46 -29.64 -6.55
N PRO A 449 4.55 -28.42 -6.00
CA PRO A 449 4.49 -28.20 -4.56
C PRO A 449 3.13 -28.57 -3.95
N ILE A 450 2.04 -28.48 -4.71
CA ILE A 450 0.72 -29.03 -4.38
C ILE A 450 0.31 -30.08 -5.43
N LEU A 451 -0.15 -31.23 -4.94
CA LEU A 451 -0.77 -32.28 -5.76
C LEU A 451 -2.24 -32.46 -5.35
N VAL A 452 -3.12 -32.79 -6.30
CA VAL A 452 -4.58 -32.94 -6.03
C VAL A 452 -5.11 -34.36 -6.27
N ASP A 453 -6.17 -34.72 -5.53
CA ASP A 453 -6.96 -35.93 -5.78
C ASP A 453 -7.84 -35.79 -7.03
N GLU A 454 -7.30 -36.18 -8.19
CA GLU A 454 -8.00 -36.17 -9.47
C GLU A 454 -9.13 -37.20 -9.61
N VAL A 455 -9.40 -38.03 -8.58
CA VAL A 455 -10.44 -39.07 -8.59
C VAL A 455 -11.72 -38.62 -7.89
N ASN A 456 -11.63 -38.00 -6.70
CA ASN A 456 -12.81 -37.60 -5.91
C ASN A 456 -12.94 -36.08 -5.71
N GLY A 457 -11.94 -35.30 -6.11
CA GLY A 457 -11.92 -33.85 -5.96
C GLY A 457 -11.91 -33.35 -4.51
N ASP A 458 -11.58 -34.23 -3.55
CA ASP A 458 -11.84 -34.02 -2.11
C ASP A 458 -10.59 -33.86 -1.25
N GLU A 459 -9.42 -34.23 -1.78
CA GLU A 459 -8.12 -34.22 -1.08
C GLU A 459 -7.04 -33.47 -1.88
N PHE A 460 -6.15 -32.77 -1.19
CA PHE A 460 -4.90 -32.29 -1.77
C PHE A 460 -3.73 -32.45 -0.82
N TYR A 461 -2.53 -32.49 -1.40
CA TYR A 461 -1.29 -32.90 -0.76
C TYR A 461 -0.27 -31.76 -0.90
N LYS A 462 -0.08 -31.00 0.18
CA LYS A 462 1.02 -30.02 0.27
C LYS A 462 2.33 -30.77 0.48
N GLN A 463 3.20 -30.72 -0.51
CA GLN A 463 4.50 -31.41 -0.49
C GLN A 463 5.57 -30.59 0.26
N PRO A 464 6.68 -31.21 0.70
CA PRO A 464 7.81 -30.50 1.30
C PRO A 464 8.25 -29.23 0.52
N MET A 465 8.20 -29.24 -0.81
CA MET A 465 8.58 -28.09 -1.67
C MET A 465 7.72 -26.83 -1.41
N TYR A 466 6.41 -26.98 -1.14
CA TYR A 466 5.51 -25.86 -0.86
C TYR A 466 5.94 -25.12 0.41
N TYR A 467 6.38 -25.88 1.42
CA TYR A 467 6.88 -25.31 2.66
C TYR A 467 8.22 -24.60 2.45
N ILE A 468 9.11 -25.15 1.62
CA ILE A 468 10.35 -24.46 1.26
C ILE A 468 10.06 -23.13 0.56
N MET A 469 9.15 -23.09 -0.43
CA MET A 469 8.73 -21.84 -1.07
C MET A 469 8.18 -20.82 -0.06
N GLY A 470 7.38 -21.29 0.90
CA GLY A 470 6.87 -20.45 1.99
C GLY A 470 7.94 -19.79 2.86
N HIS A 471 9.13 -20.39 3.00
CA HIS A 471 10.21 -19.85 3.85
C HIS A 471 10.82 -18.57 3.25
N PHE A 472 10.57 -18.33 1.96
CA PHE A 472 10.90 -17.10 1.22
C PHE A 472 9.64 -16.25 1.01
N ALA A 473 8.63 -16.77 0.30
CA ALA A 473 7.45 -16.02 -0.14
C ALA A 473 6.68 -15.32 1.01
N LYS A 474 6.50 -16.01 2.15
CA LYS A 474 5.74 -15.45 3.27
C LYS A 474 6.43 -14.24 3.91
N PHE A 475 7.76 -14.22 3.91
CA PHE A 475 8.57 -13.26 4.68
C PHE A 475 9.34 -12.25 3.84
N LEU A 476 9.54 -12.49 2.55
CA LEU A 476 10.26 -11.62 1.62
C LEU A 476 9.26 -10.95 0.67
N THR A 477 8.57 -9.92 1.18
CA THR A 477 7.65 -9.10 0.40
C THR A 477 8.37 -8.35 -0.74
N PRO A 478 7.68 -8.03 -1.86
CA PRO A 478 8.22 -7.18 -2.92
C PRO A 478 8.79 -5.88 -2.36
N GLY A 479 9.98 -5.49 -2.81
CA GLY A 479 10.74 -4.37 -2.23
C GLY A 479 11.68 -4.76 -1.07
N SER A 480 11.67 -6.00 -0.59
CA SER A 480 12.66 -6.47 0.40
C SER A 480 14.08 -6.38 -0.16
N VAL A 481 15.02 -5.81 0.58
CA VAL A 481 16.41 -5.62 0.13
C VAL A 481 17.33 -6.61 0.84
N ARG A 482 18.15 -7.34 0.07
CA ARG A 482 19.14 -8.26 0.63
C ARG A 482 20.25 -7.49 1.37
N LEU A 483 20.65 -8.02 2.52
CA LEU A 483 21.72 -7.51 3.37
C LEU A 483 22.98 -8.38 3.31
N SER A 484 24.09 -7.83 3.81
CA SER A 484 25.28 -8.61 4.14
C SER A 484 25.02 -9.50 5.35
N PHE A 485 25.27 -10.81 5.22
CA PHE A 485 25.15 -11.79 6.30
C PHE A 485 26.39 -12.69 6.28
N THR A 486 27.33 -12.46 7.19
CA THR A 486 28.70 -12.98 7.08
C THR A 486 29.10 -13.87 8.26
N ALA A 487 29.78 -14.98 7.95
CA ALA A 487 30.28 -15.92 8.96
C ALA A 487 31.62 -15.49 9.55
N ALA A 488 31.71 -15.52 10.88
CA ALA A 488 32.95 -15.34 11.61
C ALA A 488 33.97 -16.43 11.23
N SER A 489 35.24 -16.06 11.08
CA SER A 489 36.28 -16.96 10.54
C SER A 489 36.45 -18.27 11.31
N GLY A 490 36.21 -18.26 12.63
CA GLY A 490 36.25 -19.47 13.46
C GLY A 490 35.05 -20.41 13.27
N SER A 491 33.90 -19.88 12.83
CA SER A 491 32.65 -20.65 12.69
C SER A 491 32.47 -21.25 11.30
N LYS A 492 33.16 -20.76 10.26
CA LYS A 492 33.06 -21.25 8.87
C LYS A 492 33.18 -22.77 8.72
N SER A 493 34.12 -23.41 9.43
CA SER A 493 34.31 -24.87 9.37
C SER A 493 33.19 -25.68 10.05
N ARG A 494 32.33 -25.03 10.82
CA ARG A 494 31.16 -25.62 11.52
C ARG A 494 29.84 -25.29 10.83
N LEU A 495 29.86 -24.31 9.92
CA LEU A 495 28.72 -23.88 9.12
C LEU A 495 28.86 -24.29 7.64
N SER A 496 29.79 -25.19 7.29
CA SER A 496 29.96 -25.67 5.90
C SER A 496 28.66 -26.26 5.31
N ASP A 497 27.88 -26.90 6.18
CA ASP A 497 26.65 -27.59 5.83
C ASP A 497 25.42 -26.72 6.11
N VAL A 498 25.60 -25.41 6.30
CA VAL A 498 24.52 -24.42 6.45
C VAL A 498 24.63 -23.39 5.32
N ASP A 499 23.57 -23.24 4.53
CA ASP A 499 23.41 -22.11 3.60
C ASP A 499 22.59 -21.01 4.29
N TRP A 500 22.90 -19.72 4.07
CA TRP A 500 22.20 -18.62 4.74
C TRP A 500 22.09 -17.34 3.91
N THR A 501 21.03 -16.56 4.16
CA THR A 501 20.82 -15.23 3.58
C THR A 501 20.00 -14.34 4.53
N ALA A 502 20.08 -13.01 4.40
CA ALA A 502 19.31 -12.08 5.21
C ALA A 502 18.83 -10.86 4.43
N PHE A 503 17.71 -10.28 4.88
CA PHE A 503 16.98 -9.21 4.22
C PHE A 503 16.45 -8.17 5.22
N LEU A 504 16.18 -6.96 4.72
CA LEU A 504 15.32 -5.97 5.34
C LEU A 504 14.07 -5.82 4.48
N THR A 505 12.89 -6.06 5.04
CA THR A 505 11.60 -5.89 4.35
C THR A 505 11.16 -4.41 4.33
N PRO A 506 10.26 -4.00 3.42
CA PRO A 506 9.70 -2.64 3.39
C PRO A 506 9.02 -2.24 4.70
N GLU A 507 8.39 -3.20 5.39
CA GLU A 507 7.68 -2.97 6.67
C GLU A 507 8.64 -2.94 7.88
N GLY A 508 9.95 -2.82 7.65
CA GLY A 508 10.94 -2.62 8.71
C GLY A 508 11.25 -3.86 9.54
N ARG A 509 11.21 -5.06 8.93
CA ARG A 509 11.59 -6.32 9.58
C ARG A 509 12.90 -6.86 9.02
N TYR A 510 13.73 -7.42 9.90
CA TYR A 510 14.86 -8.25 9.49
C TYR A 510 14.40 -9.70 9.37
N VAL A 511 14.79 -10.34 8.27
CA VAL A 511 14.49 -11.73 7.97
C VAL A 511 15.80 -12.44 7.65
N ALA A 512 16.17 -13.45 8.44
CA ALA A 512 17.32 -14.30 8.19
C ALA A 512 16.86 -15.73 7.92
N ILE A 513 17.24 -16.29 6.77
CA ILE A 513 16.87 -17.63 6.34
C ILE A 513 18.13 -18.50 6.39
N LEU A 514 18.03 -19.67 7.02
CA LEU A 514 19.15 -20.58 7.23
C LEU A 514 18.70 -22.02 6.94
N PHE A 515 19.45 -22.72 6.09
CA PHE A 515 19.17 -24.10 5.68
C PHE A 515 20.34 -25.01 6.05
N ASN A 516 20.13 -25.93 6.98
CA ASN A 516 21.09 -26.98 7.34
C ASN A 516 20.87 -28.19 6.43
N LYS A 517 21.80 -28.39 5.49
CA LYS A 517 21.84 -29.54 4.57
C LYS A 517 22.50 -30.79 5.18
N GLY A 518 23.16 -30.67 6.33
CA GLY A 518 23.88 -31.76 6.99
C GLY A 518 23.04 -32.62 7.95
N ASP A 519 23.60 -33.77 8.33
CA ASP A 519 22.99 -34.75 9.24
C ASP A 519 23.15 -34.41 10.75
N ASN A 520 23.79 -33.29 11.09
CA ASN A 520 24.07 -32.88 12.47
C ASN A 520 23.32 -31.60 12.85
N GLU A 521 22.94 -31.46 14.13
CA GLU A 521 22.34 -30.23 14.64
C GLU A 521 23.39 -29.12 14.76
N VAL A 522 23.05 -27.91 14.29
CA VAL A 522 23.93 -26.74 14.32
C VAL A 522 23.29 -25.63 15.13
N THR A 523 23.83 -25.35 16.33
CA THR A 523 23.56 -24.10 17.04
C THR A 523 24.21 -22.94 16.30
N VAL A 524 23.46 -21.87 16.01
CA VAL A 524 23.98 -20.64 15.40
C VAL A 524 23.64 -19.44 16.26
N LYS A 525 24.65 -18.63 16.60
CA LYS A 525 24.46 -17.28 17.16
C LYS A 525 24.45 -16.25 16.04
N ILE A 526 23.32 -15.59 15.85
CA ILE A 526 23.13 -14.52 14.87
C ILE A 526 23.26 -13.17 15.59
N MET A 527 24.21 -12.34 15.20
CA MET A 527 24.26 -10.94 15.59
C MET A 527 23.32 -10.13 14.70
N ALA A 528 22.29 -9.55 15.31
CA ALA A 528 21.36 -8.64 14.65
C ALA A 528 21.95 -7.23 14.54
N PRO A 529 21.46 -6.37 13.62
CA PRO A 529 21.94 -4.99 13.48
C PRO A 529 21.73 -4.09 14.71
N SER A 530 20.95 -4.56 15.70
CA SER A 530 20.78 -3.93 17.01
C SER A 530 21.95 -4.15 17.98
N GLY A 531 22.94 -4.97 17.63
CA GLY A 531 24.04 -5.35 18.51
C GLY A 531 23.68 -6.44 19.54
N LYS A 532 22.48 -7.03 19.46
CA LYS A 532 22.07 -8.20 20.26
C LYS A 532 22.23 -9.51 19.49
N LEU A 533 22.49 -10.59 20.22
CA LEU A 533 22.55 -11.95 19.71
C LEU A 533 21.18 -12.63 19.84
N VAL A 534 20.76 -13.36 18.81
CA VAL A 534 19.77 -14.42 18.93
C VAL A 534 20.45 -15.77 18.70
N LYS A 535 20.16 -16.75 19.58
CA LYS A 535 20.66 -18.12 19.45
C LYS A 535 19.54 -18.98 18.85
N VAL A 536 19.77 -19.54 17.67
CA VAL A 536 18.89 -20.53 17.05
C VAL A 536 19.56 -21.91 16.98
N VAL A 537 18.75 -22.95 16.85
CA VAL A 537 19.20 -24.35 16.85
C VAL A 537 18.63 -25.02 15.60
N ILE A 538 19.49 -25.23 14.61
CA ILE A 538 19.11 -25.72 13.28
C ILE A 538 19.28 -27.24 13.24
N ARG A 539 18.15 -27.96 13.25
CA ARG A 539 18.13 -29.44 13.22
C ARG A 539 18.78 -29.99 11.93
N PRO A 540 19.24 -31.26 11.93
CA PRO A 540 19.64 -31.95 10.72
C PRO A 540 18.61 -31.82 9.61
N THR A 541 19.04 -31.60 8.37
CA THR A 541 18.16 -31.53 7.19
C THR A 541 16.91 -30.65 7.42
N SER A 542 17.10 -29.37 7.71
CA SER A 542 16.00 -28.43 8.01
C SER A 542 16.26 -27.00 7.56
N ILE A 543 15.19 -26.28 7.24
CA ILE A 543 15.20 -24.84 6.96
C ILE A 543 14.54 -24.08 8.13
N GLN A 544 15.07 -22.89 8.43
CA GLN A 544 14.51 -21.97 9.41
C GLN A 544 14.47 -20.56 8.85
N THR A 545 13.39 -19.85 9.14
CA THR A 545 13.32 -18.39 8.94
C THR A 545 13.17 -17.70 10.29
N VAL A 546 14.11 -16.81 10.58
CA VAL A 546 14.21 -16.03 11.80
C VAL A 546 13.81 -14.59 11.47
N VAL A 547 12.67 -14.15 12.00
CA VAL A 547 12.09 -12.82 11.76
C VAL A 547 12.14 -12.00 13.03
N PHE A 548 12.58 -10.75 12.95
CA PHE A 548 12.50 -9.80 14.06
C PHE A 548 12.30 -8.38 13.54
N ASN A 549 11.52 -7.59 14.28
CA ASN A 549 11.28 -6.19 13.96
C ASN A 549 12.59 -5.39 14.09
N VAL A 550 12.73 -4.29 13.35
CA VAL A 550 13.77 -3.28 13.65
C VAL A 550 13.61 -2.87 15.11
N LEU A 551 14.71 -2.98 15.86
CA LEU A 551 14.71 -2.93 17.31
C LEU A 551 14.59 -1.47 17.80
N GLN A 552 13.38 -0.91 17.69
CA GLN A 552 13.02 0.30 18.41
C GLN A 552 13.24 0.07 19.91
N ALA A 553 13.95 0.98 20.56
CA ALA A 553 14.34 0.87 21.97
C ALA A 553 13.16 1.19 22.91
N VAL A 554 12.12 0.36 22.86
CA VAL A 554 10.96 0.40 23.76
C VAL A 554 11.40 -0.12 25.13
N ALA A 555 11.82 0.79 26.01
CA ALA A 555 12.21 0.48 27.38
C ALA A 555 10.99 0.54 28.32
N HIS A 556 10.48 -0.63 28.74
CA HIS A 556 9.61 -0.72 29.91
C HIS A 556 10.40 -1.12 31.16
N ASP A 557 9.88 -0.69 32.32
CA ASP A 557 10.65 -0.48 33.55
C ASP A 557 10.82 -1.74 34.41
N THR A 558 12.01 -1.88 35.03
CA THR A 558 12.11 -2.43 36.41
C THR A 558 13.38 -1.96 37.14
N ALA A 559 13.45 -0.65 37.39
CA ALA A 559 14.07 -0.04 38.56
C ALA A 559 15.49 -0.48 38.98
N PHE A 560 16.52 0.04 38.30
CA PHE A 560 17.77 0.40 38.99
C PHE A 560 18.28 1.78 38.55
N LYS A 561 18.44 2.70 39.51
CA LYS A 561 19.00 4.04 39.26
C LYS A 561 20.51 3.98 39.18
N LEU A 562 21.10 4.26 38.01
CA LEU A 562 22.01 5.41 37.86
C LEU A 562 22.36 5.75 36.39
N THR A 563 22.20 7.03 36.04
CA THR A 563 22.88 7.76 34.92
C THR A 563 22.64 7.32 33.46
N LEU A 564 21.99 8.23 32.71
CA LEU A 564 22.08 8.47 31.25
C LEU A 564 22.20 7.27 30.29
N LEU A 565 21.19 7.07 29.45
CA LEU A 565 21.38 6.85 28.01
C LEU A 565 20.12 7.26 27.22
N MET A 566 20.36 7.96 26.12
CA MET A 566 19.42 8.81 25.39
C MET A 566 18.36 8.01 24.62
N THR A 567 17.06 8.22 24.89
CA THR A 567 16.00 7.84 23.95
C THR A 567 16.10 8.70 22.70
N PRO A 568 16.18 8.14 21.48
CA PRO A 568 16.31 8.92 20.26
C PRO A 568 14.95 9.46 19.79
N ALA A 569 14.98 10.42 18.87
CA ALA A 569 13.79 11.04 18.27
C ALA A 569 13.57 10.53 16.83
N GLY A 570 12.33 10.19 16.48
CA GLY A 570 11.94 9.86 15.11
C GLY A 570 11.70 11.13 14.29
N VAL A 571 12.10 11.16 13.02
CA VAL A 571 11.97 12.33 12.14
C VAL A 571 11.50 11.92 10.75
N TYR A 572 10.34 12.40 10.35
CA TYR A 572 9.82 12.29 8.98
C TYR A 572 10.19 13.55 8.19
N THR A 573 10.65 13.40 6.95
CA THR A 573 11.05 14.52 6.08
C THR A 573 10.27 14.50 4.76
N THR A 574 9.77 15.65 4.32
CA THR A 574 9.27 15.85 2.95
C THR A 574 9.99 17.05 2.34
N SER A 575 10.51 16.94 1.12
CA SER A 575 11.35 17.98 0.51
C SER A 575 11.15 18.13 -1.00
N LYS A 576 11.49 19.32 -1.51
CA LYS A 576 11.52 19.61 -2.94
C LYS A 576 12.47 18.70 -3.72
N ALA A 577 13.52 18.21 -3.06
CA ALA A 577 14.51 17.29 -3.64
C ALA A 577 13.98 15.86 -3.86
N GLY A 578 12.82 15.51 -3.31
CA GLY A 578 12.14 14.23 -3.56
C GLY A 578 11.71 13.47 -2.30
N ASP A 579 12.11 13.89 -1.10
CA ASP A 579 11.68 13.20 0.13
C ASP A 579 10.15 13.26 0.27
N ARG A 580 9.52 12.13 0.62
CA ARG A 580 8.08 12.01 0.92
C ARG A 580 7.93 11.16 2.18
N PHE A 581 7.70 11.80 3.32
CA PHE A 581 7.77 11.18 4.66
C PHE A 581 9.02 10.31 4.92
N ALA A 582 10.16 10.68 4.34
CA ALA A 582 11.43 9.97 4.49
C ALA A 582 11.83 9.92 5.98
N TYR A 583 11.75 8.74 6.57
CA TYR A 583 11.95 8.51 7.99
C TYR A 583 13.42 8.30 8.35
N LYS A 584 13.87 8.94 9.44
CA LYS A 584 15.18 8.74 10.06
C LYS A 584 15.06 8.87 11.59
N VAL A 585 16.08 8.41 12.29
CA VAL A 585 16.20 8.53 13.74
C VAL A 585 17.37 9.46 14.06
N VAL A 586 17.20 10.37 15.02
CA VAL A 586 18.26 11.29 15.49
C VAL A 586 18.52 11.13 16.98
N ASN A 587 19.78 11.28 17.38
CA ASN A 587 20.19 11.18 18.78
C ASN A 587 19.78 12.44 19.57
N VAL A 588 19.64 12.25 20.89
CA VAL A 588 19.13 13.25 21.83
C VAL A 588 20.24 13.58 22.85
N ASP A 589 21.20 14.36 22.38
CA ASP A 589 22.40 14.80 23.11
C ASP A 589 22.13 15.53 24.44
N SER A 590 23.16 15.58 25.29
CA SER A 590 23.11 16.31 26.58
C SER A 590 23.37 17.83 26.45
N THR A 591 23.85 18.28 25.29
CA THR A 591 24.21 19.67 25.01
C THR A 591 23.89 20.02 23.56
N ALA A 592 23.51 21.27 23.31
CA ALA A 592 23.28 21.75 21.95
C ALA A 592 24.60 21.87 21.17
N VAL A 593 24.68 21.17 20.02
CA VAL A 593 25.85 21.22 19.12
C VAL A 593 25.71 22.26 18.00
N SER A 594 24.58 22.99 17.93
CA SER A 594 24.36 24.03 16.91
C SER A 594 23.60 25.26 17.43
N SER A 595 23.69 26.35 16.67
CA SER A 595 22.89 27.56 16.82
C SER A 595 22.11 27.81 15.52
N PRO A 596 20.80 28.12 15.58
CA PRO A 596 20.03 28.44 16.78
C PRO A 596 19.67 27.20 17.62
N THR A 597 19.87 27.35 18.92
CA THR A 597 19.27 26.46 19.94
C THR A 597 17.92 27.02 20.37
N TYR A 598 16.90 26.19 20.31
CA TYR A 598 15.53 26.42 20.79
C TYR A 598 15.26 25.68 22.10
N SER A 599 14.07 25.88 22.68
CA SER A 599 13.55 25.06 23.77
C SER A 599 12.03 24.93 23.62
N ILE A 600 11.49 23.75 23.89
CA ILE A 600 10.05 23.53 24.03
C ILE A 600 9.65 23.59 25.51
N ASP A 601 8.45 24.08 25.81
CA ASP A 601 7.86 24.01 27.14
C ASP A 601 6.48 23.33 27.09
N VAL A 602 6.42 22.14 27.66
CA VAL A 602 5.20 21.30 27.72
C VAL A 602 4.28 21.66 28.89
N SER A 603 4.74 22.52 29.81
CA SER A 603 3.93 22.99 30.94
C SER A 603 3.04 24.18 30.58
N THR A 604 3.38 24.92 29.52
CA THR A 604 2.52 25.94 28.91
C THR A 604 1.76 25.30 27.73
N GLN A 605 0.44 25.15 27.86
CA GLN A 605 -0.42 24.52 26.85
C GLN A 605 -1.55 25.46 26.42
N TYR A 606 -1.77 25.56 25.11
CA TYR A 606 -2.73 26.46 24.45
C TYR A 606 -3.97 25.70 23.99
N GLN A 607 -4.47 25.95 22.78
CA GLN A 607 -5.68 25.33 22.26
C GLN A 607 -5.56 23.80 22.10
N THR A 608 -6.70 23.13 22.18
CA THR A 608 -6.85 21.71 21.86
C THR A 608 -7.18 21.55 20.38
N MET A 609 -6.45 20.67 19.70
CA MET A 609 -6.60 20.43 18.27
C MET A 609 -7.88 19.62 18.00
N ILE A 610 -8.73 20.20 17.15
CA ILE A 610 -10.04 19.68 16.75
C ILE A 610 -9.88 18.61 15.66
N GLY A 611 -8.92 18.77 14.75
CA GLY A 611 -8.61 17.84 13.65
C GLY A 611 -8.04 18.55 12.42
N PHE A 612 -7.86 17.78 11.35
CA PHE A 612 -7.43 18.25 10.02
C PHE A 612 -8.21 17.50 8.94
N GLY A 613 -8.51 18.13 7.79
CA GLY A 613 -9.41 17.53 6.81
C GLY A 613 -9.47 18.21 5.45
N GLY A 614 -10.52 17.89 4.69
CA GLY A 614 -10.89 18.53 3.42
C GLY A 614 -12.42 18.56 3.22
N SER A 615 -12.91 19.13 2.11
CA SER A 615 -14.34 19.19 1.78
C SER A 615 -14.79 18.13 0.78
N PHE A 616 -15.95 17.55 1.06
CA PHE A 616 -16.70 16.61 0.22
C PHE A 616 -17.60 17.40 -0.74
N THR A 617 -17.00 18.12 -1.69
CA THR A 617 -17.72 18.81 -2.78
C THR A 617 -18.27 17.81 -3.80
N ASP A 618 -19.24 18.23 -4.61
CA ASP A 618 -19.70 17.42 -5.74
C ASP A 618 -18.54 17.15 -6.71
N ALA A 619 -17.67 18.14 -6.97
CA ALA A 619 -16.48 17.97 -7.80
C ALA A 619 -15.56 16.86 -7.27
N ALA A 620 -15.27 16.84 -5.96
CA ALA A 620 -14.42 15.80 -5.37
C ALA A 620 -15.02 14.40 -5.52
N ALA A 621 -16.33 14.26 -5.27
CA ALA A 621 -17.01 12.97 -5.43
C ALA A 621 -17.16 12.55 -6.90
N ILE A 622 -17.47 13.46 -7.81
CA ILE A 622 -17.47 13.19 -9.27
C ILE A 622 -16.10 12.69 -9.72
N ASN A 623 -15.00 13.34 -9.31
CA ASN A 623 -13.65 12.96 -9.73
C ASN A 623 -13.21 11.63 -9.14
N VAL A 624 -13.46 11.37 -7.86
CA VAL A 624 -13.17 10.05 -7.28
C VAL A 624 -13.91 8.96 -8.06
N TYR A 625 -15.18 9.16 -8.42
CA TYR A 625 -15.97 8.16 -9.14
C TYR A 625 -15.69 8.10 -10.66
N LYS A 626 -14.76 8.91 -11.20
CA LYS A 626 -14.13 8.67 -12.53
C LYS A 626 -13.09 7.53 -12.47
N LEU A 627 -12.47 7.30 -11.31
CA LEU A 627 -11.45 6.26 -11.11
C LEU A 627 -12.04 4.84 -11.06
N SER A 628 -11.21 3.83 -11.33
CA SER A 628 -11.54 2.43 -11.04
C SER A 628 -11.84 2.19 -9.55
N SER A 629 -12.61 1.15 -9.21
CA SER A 629 -12.98 0.83 -7.82
C SER A 629 -11.78 0.69 -6.87
N THR A 630 -10.68 0.10 -7.37
CA THR A 630 -9.41 -0.02 -6.63
C THR A 630 -8.79 1.34 -6.37
N LEU A 631 -8.72 2.22 -7.39
CA LEU A 631 -8.13 3.55 -7.25
C LEU A 631 -9.01 4.49 -6.40
N GLN A 632 -10.34 4.36 -6.47
CA GLN A 632 -11.27 5.01 -5.54
C GLN A 632 -10.97 4.64 -4.09
N GLN A 633 -10.77 3.34 -3.82
CA GLN A 633 -10.45 2.88 -2.48
C GLN A 633 -9.07 3.34 -2.04
N MET A 634 -8.07 3.33 -2.94
CA MET A 634 -6.77 3.92 -2.66
C MET A 634 -6.84 5.42 -2.31
N VAL A 635 -7.66 6.24 -2.99
CA VAL A 635 -7.82 7.66 -2.61
C VAL A 635 -8.43 7.80 -1.22
N LEU A 636 -9.44 6.99 -0.90
CA LEU A 636 -10.04 6.95 0.44
C LEU A 636 -9.03 6.52 1.51
N ASP A 637 -8.27 5.46 1.26
CA ASP A 637 -7.27 4.93 2.18
C ASP A 637 -6.15 5.96 2.38
N GLN A 638 -5.69 6.61 1.31
CA GLN A 638 -4.67 7.65 1.37
C GLN A 638 -5.08 8.86 2.20
N TYR A 639 -6.37 9.22 2.29
CA TYR A 639 -6.82 10.30 3.18
C TYR A 639 -7.19 9.83 4.59
N PHE A 640 -7.95 8.73 4.72
CA PHE A 640 -8.72 8.45 5.94
C PHE A 640 -8.24 7.24 6.74
N SER A 641 -7.53 6.27 6.12
CA SER A 641 -7.10 5.05 6.81
C SER A 641 -5.81 5.21 7.62
N ASP A 642 -5.47 4.18 8.42
CA ASP A 642 -4.26 4.16 9.24
C ASP A 642 -2.96 4.26 8.41
N GLU A 643 -2.96 3.78 7.16
CA GLU A 643 -1.82 3.88 6.23
C GLU A 643 -1.75 5.25 5.54
N GLY A 644 -2.87 5.98 5.50
CA GLY A 644 -2.99 7.31 4.87
C GLY A 644 -2.72 8.48 5.81
N LEU A 645 -3.36 9.62 5.52
CA LEU A 645 -3.20 10.86 6.25
C LEU A 645 -4.00 10.96 7.55
N GLN A 646 -4.89 10.00 7.83
CA GLN A 646 -5.78 9.96 9.01
C GLN A 646 -6.57 11.28 9.20
N TYR A 647 -7.15 11.78 8.10
CA TYR A 647 -8.03 12.96 8.11
C TYR A 647 -9.19 12.75 9.11
N SER A 648 -9.40 13.76 9.96
CA SER A 648 -10.29 13.74 11.13
C SER A 648 -11.35 14.86 11.11
N LEU A 649 -11.31 15.74 10.10
CA LEU A 649 -12.38 16.67 9.74
C LEU A 649 -12.92 16.34 8.34
N GLY A 650 -14.20 16.64 8.12
CA GLY A 650 -14.81 16.63 6.79
C GLY A 650 -15.81 17.77 6.66
N ARG A 651 -15.61 18.67 5.70
CA ARG A 651 -16.60 19.72 5.38
C ARG A 651 -17.59 19.19 4.34
N VAL A 652 -18.87 19.55 4.46
CA VAL A 652 -19.93 19.14 3.54
C VAL A 652 -20.73 20.35 3.08
N PRO A 653 -20.78 20.64 1.77
CA PRO A 653 -21.66 21.67 1.25
C PRO A 653 -23.14 21.30 1.34
N ILE A 654 -23.92 22.22 1.93
CA ILE A 654 -25.39 22.24 1.89
C ILE A 654 -25.78 22.74 0.49
N ALA A 655 -26.24 21.80 -0.33
CA ALA A 655 -26.54 21.94 -1.76
C ALA A 655 -25.32 22.34 -2.61
N SER A 656 -25.55 23.00 -3.76
CA SER A 656 -24.52 23.20 -4.78
C SER A 656 -23.57 24.36 -4.48
N THR A 657 -22.30 24.22 -4.90
CA THR A 657 -21.28 25.28 -4.86
C THR A 657 -20.82 25.65 -6.28
N ASP A 658 -19.77 26.45 -6.43
CA ASP A 658 -19.07 26.59 -7.71
C ASP A 658 -18.46 25.25 -8.17
N PHE A 659 -17.92 24.47 -7.22
CA PHE A 659 -17.49 23.06 -7.36
C PHE A 659 -18.66 22.06 -7.40
N SER A 660 -19.71 22.42 -8.13
CA SER A 660 -20.80 21.56 -8.61
C SER A 660 -20.90 21.67 -10.14
N THR A 661 -21.54 20.70 -10.79
CA THR A 661 -21.77 20.73 -12.26
C THR A 661 -22.97 21.58 -12.69
N SER A 662 -23.79 22.03 -11.73
CA SER A 662 -24.95 22.91 -11.95
C SER A 662 -25.42 23.52 -10.62
N ILE A 663 -26.21 24.58 -10.69
CA ILE A 663 -26.88 25.18 -9.52
C ILE A 663 -28.13 24.36 -9.18
N TYR A 664 -28.28 23.97 -7.91
CA TYR A 664 -29.49 23.33 -7.35
C TYR A 664 -29.65 23.70 -5.86
N SER A 665 -30.87 23.61 -5.33
CA SER A 665 -31.11 23.57 -3.88
C SER A 665 -31.80 22.26 -3.47
N TYR A 666 -32.02 22.07 -2.17
CA TYR A 666 -32.83 20.95 -1.67
C TYR A 666 -34.34 21.25 -1.67
N ASN A 667 -34.77 22.47 -1.97
CA ASN A 667 -36.20 22.80 -2.07
C ASN A 667 -36.46 23.96 -3.05
N ASP A 668 -36.53 23.66 -4.35
CA ASP A 668 -36.80 24.65 -5.40
C ASP A 668 -38.33 24.90 -5.64
N VAL A 669 -39.21 24.49 -4.72
CA VAL A 669 -40.66 24.76 -4.81
C VAL A 669 -40.98 26.17 -4.27
N GLU A 670 -41.36 27.07 -5.16
CA GLU A 670 -41.65 28.47 -4.84
C GLU A 670 -42.72 28.61 -3.74
N GLY A 671 -42.34 29.24 -2.62
CA GLY A 671 -43.23 29.55 -1.50
C GLY A 671 -43.33 28.48 -0.42
N ASP A 672 -42.59 27.36 -0.52
CA ASP A 672 -42.59 26.30 0.49
C ASP A 672 -41.72 26.65 1.73
N LEU A 673 -42.19 27.64 2.49
CA LEU A 673 -41.60 28.07 3.77
C LEU A 673 -41.63 26.96 4.84
N ALA A 674 -42.50 25.96 4.69
CA ALA A 674 -42.64 24.83 5.62
C ALA A 674 -41.66 23.68 5.32
N MET A 675 -40.93 23.74 4.21
CA MET A 675 -39.99 22.72 3.75
C MET A 675 -40.68 21.34 3.59
N GLU A 676 -41.89 21.31 3.03
CA GLU A 676 -42.65 20.09 2.75
C GLU A 676 -42.04 19.27 1.59
N HIS A 677 -41.40 19.93 0.62
CA HIS A 677 -40.81 19.32 -0.59
C HIS A 677 -39.29 19.18 -0.51
N PHE A 678 -38.70 19.40 0.67
CA PHE A 678 -37.26 19.29 0.90
C PHE A 678 -36.73 17.87 0.62
N SER A 679 -35.71 17.73 -0.24
CA SER A 679 -35.02 16.47 -0.48
C SER A 679 -33.52 16.62 -0.79
N ILE A 680 -32.73 15.67 -0.26
CA ILE A 680 -31.29 15.50 -0.54
C ILE A 680 -31.00 14.47 -1.65
N ASP A 681 -32.02 14.02 -2.40
CA ASP A 681 -31.85 12.95 -3.43
C ASP A 681 -30.82 13.28 -4.51
N VAL A 682 -30.52 14.56 -4.73
CA VAL A 682 -29.44 15.03 -5.61
C VAL A 682 -28.05 14.55 -5.15
N ASP A 683 -27.77 14.57 -3.84
CA ASP A 683 -26.49 14.16 -3.23
C ASP A 683 -26.33 12.63 -3.20
N LYS A 684 -27.47 11.93 -3.17
CA LYS A 684 -27.56 10.46 -3.33
C LYS A 684 -27.43 10.02 -4.78
N SER A 685 -27.61 10.94 -5.73
CA SER A 685 -27.64 10.59 -7.15
C SER A 685 -26.23 10.35 -7.71
N PRO A 686 -26.09 9.52 -8.76
CA PRO A 686 -24.83 9.33 -9.47
C PRO A 686 -24.22 10.60 -10.11
N LYS A 687 -24.92 11.74 -10.07
CA LYS A 687 -24.40 13.06 -10.50
C LYS A 687 -23.58 13.78 -9.43
N SER A 688 -23.65 13.32 -8.18
CA SER A 688 -22.92 13.87 -7.04
C SER A 688 -22.08 12.78 -6.37
N ASN A 689 -22.69 11.64 -5.97
CA ASN A 689 -22.06 10.59 -5.14
C ASN A 689 -21.53 11.07 -3.77
N LYS A 690 -21.83 12.31 -3.35
CA LYS A 690 -21.31 12.96 -2.13
C LYS A 690 -21.61 12.15 -0.87
N ILE A 691 -22.83 11.61 -0.73
CA ILE A 691 -23.21 10.81 0.43
C ILE A 691 -22.48 9.46 0.50
N ASP A 692 -22.36 8.74 -0.63
CA ASP A 692 -21.62 7.46 -0.69
C ASP A 692 -20.11 7.67 -0.42
N LEU A 693 -19.51 8.74 -0.98
CA LEU A 693 -18.12 9.10 -0.67
C LEU A 693 -17.91 9.37 0.83
N ILE A 694 -18.82 10.12 1.48
CA ILE A 694 -18.75 10.39 2.93
C ILE A 694 -18.91 9.09 3.73
N GLN A 695 -19.90 8.25 3.40
CA GLN A 695 -20.11 6.96 4.08
C GLN A 695 -18.87 6.05 3.96
N ARG A 696 -18.22 6.00 2.79
CA ARG A 696 -16.97 5.25 2.58
C ARG A 696 -15.78 5.84 3.34
N ALA A 697 -15.65 7.16 3.41
CA ALA A 697 -14.61 7.83 4.20
C ALA A 697 -14.77 7.59 5.71
N LEU A 698 -16.00 7.72 6.23
CA LEU A 698 -16.34 7.40 7.62
C LEU A 698 -16.05 5.94 7.97
N LYS A 699 -16.25 5.01 7.03
CA LYS A 699 -15.91 3.58 7.19
C LYS A 699 -14.41 3.31 7.14
N ALA A 700 -13.64 4.08 6.36
CA ALA A 700 -12.19 3.95 6.26
C ALA A 700 -11.44 4.54 7.48
N SER A 701 -12.07 5.46 8.21
CA SER A 701 -11.48 6.10 9.40
C SER A 701 -11.58 5.22 10.65
N SER A 702 -10.45 4.64 11.06
CA SER A 702 -10.25 3.90 12.31
C SER A 702 -10.44 4.76 13.57
N HIS A 703 -10.14 6.05 13.48
CA HIS A 703 -10.14 7.01 14.60
C HIS A 703 -11.41 7.89 14.65
N GLY A 704 -12.26 7.81 13.63
CA GLY A 704 -13.47 8.63 13.48
C GLY A 704 -13.19 10.05 12.98
N MET A 705 -14.24 10.70 12.45
CA MET A 705 -14.18 12.04 11.87
C MET A 705 -15.25 12.96 12.47
N LYS A 706 -14.96 14.26 12.54
CA LYS A 706 -15.94 15.31 12.80
C LYS A 706 -16.40 15.91 11.48
N MET A 707 -17.63 15.60 11.08
CA MET A 707 -18.25 16.24 9.93
C MET A 707 -18.78 17.63 10.33
N TYR A 708 -18.65 18.63 9.46
CA TYR A 708 -19.32 19.91 9.61
C TYR A 708 -19.88 20.45 8.29
N ALA A 709 -20.99 21.18 8.36
CA ALA A 709 -21.70 21.68 7.19
C ALA A 709 -21.44 23.18 6.95
N SER A 710 -21.57 23.64 5.70
CA SER A 710 -21.62 25.06 5.33
C SER A 710 -22.55 25.25 4.14
N SER A 711 -23.17 26.43 3.99
CA SER A 711 -24.15 26.74 2.93
C SER A 711 -23.68 27.90 2.07
N TRP A 712 -23.81 27.78 0.75
CA TRP A 712 -23.44 28.84 -0.20
C TRP A 712 -24.61 29.77 -0.49
N ALA A 713 -25.80 29.24 -0.73
CA ALA A 713 -27.01 30.03 -0.96
C ALA A 713 -28.28 29.25 -0.57
N PRO A 714 -29.37 29.95 -0.21
CA PRO A 714 -30.70 29.37 -0.06
C PRO A 714 -31.32 29.05 -1.44
N PRO A 715 -32.46 28.33 -1.49
CA PRO A 715 -33.30 28.28 -2.69
C PRO A 715 -33.58 29.66 -3.30
N ALA A 716 -33.46 29.79 -4.62
CA ALA A 716 -33.52 31.09 -5.30
C ALA A 716 -34.83 31.86 -5.06
N TRP A 717 -35.95 31.17 -4.85
CA TRP A 717 -37.25 31.80 -4.57
C TRP A 717 -37.30 32.48 -3.18
N MET A 718 -36.35 32.21 -2.28
CA MET A 718 -36.22 32.87 -0.97
C MET A 718 -35.44 34.20 -1.05
N THR A 719 -34.79 34.51 -2.18
CA THR A 719 -33.91 35.69 -2.32
C THR A 719 -34.61 36.85 -3.03
N THR A 720 -34.20 38.07 -2.69
CA THR A 720 -34.78 39.32 -3.20
C THR A 720 -34.55 39.47 -4.70
N GLU A 721 -33.42 38.97 -5.21
CA GLU A 721 -33.00 39.02 -6.60
C GLU A 721 -33.48 37.81 -7.43
N ASN A 722 -34.14 36.83 -6.79
CA ASN A 722 -34.57 35.55 -7.39
C ASN A 722 -33.43 34.79 -8.09
N THR A 723 -32.27 34.75 -7.44
CA THR A 723 -31.05 34.03 -7.84
C THR A 723 -30.29 33.56 -6.60
N THR A 724 -29.42 32.56 -6.75
CA THR A 724 -28.47 32.13 -5.71
C THR A 724 -27.17 32.96 -5.72
N ILE A 725 -26.94 33.75 -6.77
CA ILE A 725 -25.67 34.44 -7.04
C ILE A 725 -25.70 35.86 -6.43
N ASN A 726 -24.71 36.20 -5.60
CA ASN A 726 -24.55 37.53 -4.99
C ASN A 726 -25.85 38.09 -4.35
N CYS A 727 -26.64 37.21 -3.76
CA CYS A 727 -28.04 37.43 -3.40
C CYS A 727 -28.25 37.85 -1.94
N SER A 728 -29.43 38.40 -1.66
CA SER A 728 -29.91 38.83 -0.34
C SER A 728 -31.20 38.09 0.01
N LEU A 729 -31.39 37.64 1.25
CA LEU A 729 -32.66 37.00 1.63
C LEU A 729 -33.83 38.01 1.60
N LYS A 730 -35.06 37.52 1.45
CA LYS A 730 -36.28 38.33 1.63
C LYS A 730 -36.53 38.62 3.12
N GLY A 731 -37.09 39.78 3.43
CA GLY A 731 -37.41 40.18 4.82
C GLY A 731 -36.18 40.44 5.69
N SER A 732 -36.37 40.50 7.00
CA SER A 732 -35.32 40.65 8.03
C SER A 732 -35.27 39.46 8.99
N PRO A 733 -34.14 39.20 9.69
CA PRO A 733 -34.07 38.14 10.71
C PRO A 733 -35.21 38.23 11.74
N GLY A 734 -35.79 37.08 12.10
CA GLY A 734 -37.06 37.00 12.83
C GLY A 734 -38.33 37.13 11.96
N GLU A 735 -38.22 37.07 10.63
CA GLU A 735 -39.35 37.00 9.69
C GLU A 735 -39.35 35.68 8.88
N GLU A 736 -40.47 35.38 8.23
CA GLU A 736 -40.81 34.04 7.69
C GLU A 736 -39.74 33.39 6.79
N TYR A 737 -39.00 34.17 5.99
CA TYR A 737 -37.94 33.65 5.13
C TYR A 737 -36.66 33.28 5.89
N TRP A 738 -36.35 33.96 7.00
CA TRP A 738 -35.20 33.67 7.85
C TRP A 738 -35.49 32.50 8.79
N GLU A 739 -36.72 32.41 9.33
CA GLU A 739 -37.21 31.20 10.01
C GLU A 739 -37.17 29.97 9.08
N ALA A 740 -37.60 30.12 7.82
CA ALA A 740 -37.54 29.06 6.82
C ALA A 740 -36.10 28.67 6.44
N LEU A 741 -35.13 29.60 6.46
CA LEU A 741 -33.72 29.28 6.21
C LEU A 741 -33.11 28.46 7.36
N ALA A 742 -33.43 28.82 8.61
CA ALA A 742 -33.06 27.98 9.76
C ALA A 742 -33.69 26.58 9.68
N LEU A 743 -34.93 26.48 9.18
CA LEU A 743 -35.61 25.20 8.96
C LEU A 743 -34.97 24.38 7.83
N TYR A 744 -34.57 25.01 6.73
CA TYR A 744 -33.85 24.38 5.62
C TYR A 744 -32.52 23.75 6.09
N TYR A 745 -31.77 24.45 6.94
CA TYR A 745 -30.57 23.88 7.57
C TYR A 745 -30.89 22.76 8.57
N SER A 746 -31.98 22.85 9.35
CA SER A 746 -32.39 21.76 10.24
C SER A 746 -32.71 20.51 9.45
N LYS A 747 -33.47 20.65 8.36
CA LYS A 747 -33.87 19.58 7.46
C LYS A 747 -32.67 18.89 6.82
N PHE A 748 -31.65 19.64 6.39
CA PHE A 748 -30.41 19.06 5.89
C PHE A 748 -29.76 18.11 6.92
N LEU A 749 -29.61 18.57 8.16
CA LEU A 749 -29.05 17.78 9.26
C LEU A 749 -29.94 16.55 9.57
N ASP A 750 -31.26 16.74 9.61
CA ASP A 750 -32.25 15.69 9.86
C ASP A 750 -32.22 14.59 8.77
N GLU A 751 -32.07 14.93 7.48
CA GLU A 751 -31.99 13.96 6.40
C GLU A 751 -30.61 13.26 6.32
N TYR A 752 -29.49 13.99 6.43
CA TYR A 752 -28.15 13.38 6.43
C TYR A 752 -27.95 12.39 7.60
N LYS A 753 -28.53 12.68 8.77
CA LYS A 753 -28.48 11.79 9.94
C LYS A 753 -29.19 10.45 9.69
N LYS A 754 -30.19 10.39 8.81
CA LYS A 754 -30.83 9.12 8.38
C LYS A 754 -29.92 8.28 7.51
N GLU A 755 -29.04 8.92 6.73
CA GLU A 755 -27.99 8.29 5.94
C GLU A 755 -26.74 7.94 6.78
N GLY A 756 -26.82 8.04 8.11
CA GLY A 756 -25.74 7.71 9.04
C GLY A 756 -24.62 8.76 9.14
N ILE A 757 -24.79 9.93 8.53
CA ILE A 757 -23.82 11.03 8.57
C ILE A 757 -24.26 12.02 9.65
N ASP A 758 -23.60 11.98 10.81
CA ASP A 758 -23.87 12.90 11.92
C ASP A 758 -22.90 14.08 11.93
N PHE A 759 -23.39 15.26 12.30
CA PHE A 759 -22.64 16.53 12.21
C PHE A 759 -22.23 17.04 13.59
N TRP A 760 -20.93 17.30 13.75
CA TRP A 760 -20.36 17.93 14.95
C TRP A 760 -20.62 19.45 14.97
N ALA A 761 -20.60 20.09 13.81
CA ALA A 761 -20.77 21.53 13.67
C ALA A 761 -21.47 21.93 12.36
N MET A 762 -21.88 23.19 12.28
CA MET A 762 -22.15 23.86 11.01
C MET A 762 -21.69 25.31 11.07
N THR A 763 -21.38 25.89 9.91
CA THR A 763 -21.15 27.33 9.80
C THR A 763 -22.45 28.08 9.49
N VAL A 764 -22.52 29.37 9.81
CA VAL A 764 -23.74 30.17 9.65
C VAL A 764 -24.08 30.44 8.18
N GLN A 765 -23.06 30.76 7.37
CA GLN A 765 -23.15 31.05 5.93
C GLN A 765 -21.72 31.10 5.36
N ASN A 766 -21.47 30.51 4.17
CA ASN A 766 -20.19 30.60 3.45
C ASN A 766 -19.99 32.00 2.83
N GLU A 767 -18.81 32.61 3.02
CA GLU A 767 -18.42 33.91 2.44
C GLU A 767 -19.53 34.99 2.43
N PRO A 768 -20.11 35.34 3.59
CA PRO A 768 -21.18 36.34 3.67
C PRO A 768 -20.75 37.74 3.22
N SER A 769 -19.46 38.06 3.19
CA SER A 769 -18.96 39.36 2.70
C SER A 769 -18.84 39.40 1.16
N LYS A 770 -19.05 40.59 0.57
CA LYS A 770 -18.82 40.78 -0.87
C LYS A 770 -17.36 41.17 -1.13
N SER A 771 -16.58 40.24 -1.67
CA SER A 771 -15.19 40.49 -2.10
C SER A 771 -15.12 41.56 -3.19
N ILE A 772 -14.17 42.49 -3.06
CA ILE A 772 -13.88 43.56 -4.03
C ILE A 772 -13.03 43.02 -5.20
N LEU A 773 -12.41 41.84 -5.05
CA LEU A 773 -11.51 41.22 -6.03
C LEU A 773 -12.13 40.01 -6.76
N GLN A 774 -13.36 39.64 -6.43
CA GLN A 774 -14.07 38.54 -7.09
C GLN A 774 -14.49 38.96 -8.50
N THR A 775 -13.95 38.27 -9.53
CA THR A 775 -14.23 38.56 -10.95
C THR A 775 -15.23 37.61 -11.60
N SER A 776 -15.40 36.41 -11.04
CA SER A 776 -16.39 35.40 -11.46
C SER A 776 -17.47 35.29 -10.38
N GLU A 777 -18.73 35.08 -10.77
CA GLU A 777 -19.85 35.04 -9.82
C GLU A 777 -20.38 33.59 -9.64
N TRP A 778 -20.60 33.20 -8.38
CA TRP A 778 -21.13 31.89 -7.99
C TRP A 778 -22.16 32.02 -6.86
N GLN A 779 -22.68 30.90 -6.36
CA GLN A 779 -23.66 30.89 -5.27
C GLN A 779 -23.11 31.61 -4.03
N SER A 780 -23.81 32.63 -3.56
CA SER A 780 -23.45 33.40 -2.38
C SER A 780 -24.67 34.16 -1.83
N LEU A 781 -25.12 33.81 -0.63
CA LEU A 781 -25.96 34.67 0.19
C LEU A 781 -25.07 35.66 0.94
N ARG A 782 -25.26 36.96 0.69
CA ARG A 782 -24.49 38.02 1.33
C ARG A 782 -25.21 38.51 2.58
N LEU A 783 -24.47 38.64 3.68
CA LEU A 783 -24.97 39.08 4.99
C LEU A 783 -24.05 40.16 5.55
N THR A 784 -24.60 41.24 6.09
CA THR A 784 -23.85 42.10 7.02
C THR A 784 -23.53 41.37 8.32
N ASP A 785 -22.58 41.92 9.09
CA ASP A 785 -22.24 41.48 10.45
C ASP A 785 -23.48 41.45 11.37
N LYS A 786 -24.42 42.38 11.18
CA LYS A 786 -25.64 42.52 11.97
C LYS A 786 -26.72 41.54 11.56
N GLU A 787 -26.91 41.30 10.25
CA GLU A 787 -27.83 40.27 9.78
C GLU A 787 -27.37 38.88 10.21
N GLU A 788 -26.07 38.59 10.13
CA GLU A 788 -25.48 37.34 10.64
C GLU A 788 -25.71 37.18 12.15
N ARG A 789 -25.48 38.24 12.94
CA ARG A 789 -25.80 38.27 14.38
C ARG A 789 -27.28 38.03 14.64
N ASP A 790 -28.16 38.76 13.98
CA ASP A 790 -29.60 38.73 14.25
C ASP A 790 -30.21 37.41 13.79
N PHE A 791 -29.75 36.82 12.68
CA PHE A 791 -30.14 35.47 12.23
C PHE A 791 -29.73 34.40 13.25
N VAL A 792 -28.50 34.44 13.79
CA VAL A 792 -28.07 33.54 14.87
C VAL A 792 -28.89 33.75 16.15
N LYS A 793 -29.25 35.00 16.47
CA LYS A 793 -29.97 35.40 17.68
C LYS A 793 -31.45 35.01 17.68
N LEU A 794 -32.12 35.16 16.53
CA LEU A 794 -33.57 35.08 16.38
C LEU A 794 -34.05 33.76 15.76
N ASP A 795 -33.35 33.25 14.76
CA ASP A 795 -33.82 32.13 13.93
C ASP A 795 -32.94 30.87 14.10
N LEU A 796 -31.68 30.94 13.68
CA LEU A 796 -30.79 29.79 13.55
C LEU A 796 -30.37 29.20 14.89
N GLY A 797 -29.88 30.03 15.81
CA GLY A 797 -29.45 29.59 17.14
C GLY A 797 -30.60 28.96 17.94
N PRO A 798 -31.77 29.62 18.06
CA PRO A 798 -32.95 29.03 18.69
C PRO A 798 -33.41 27.71 18.04
N MET A 799 -33.34 27.59 16.71
CA MET A 799 -33.77 26.37 16.03
C MET A 799 -32.79 25.21 16.22
N MET A 800 -31.47 25.44 16.11
CA MET A 800 -30.47 24.40 16.35
C MET A 800 -30.42 23.98 17.81
N ALA A 801 -30.51 24.93 18.76
CA ALA A 801 -30.58 24.60 20.19
C ALA A 801 -31.83 23.77 20.58
N LYS A 802 -32.89 23.81 19.76
CA LYS A 802 -34.13 23.04 19.94
C LYS A 802 -34.08 21.68 19.27
N ASN A 803 -33.61 21.61 18.01
CA ASN A 803 -33.69 20.41 17.19
C ASN A 803 -32.39 19.56 17.26
N HIS A 804 -31.23 20.22 17.32
CA HIS A 804 -29.88 19.64 17.22
C HIS A 804 -28.97 20.14 18.37
N PRO A 805 -29.34 19.89 19.65
CA PRO A 805 -28.77 20.59 20.81
C PRO A 805 -27.26 20.39 21.04
N ASP A 806 -26.68 19.30 20.53
CA ASP A 806 -25.25 19.01 20.62
C ASP A 806 -24.40 19.63 19.48
N LEU A 807 -25.04 20.21 18.46
CA LEU A 807 -24.36 20.86 17.33
C LEU A 807 -23.56 22.09 17.79
N LYS A 808 -22.51 22.44 17.05
CA LYS A 808 -21.70 23.64 17.28
C LYS A 808 -21.88 24.61 16.12
N LEU A 809 -22.34 25.83 16.40
CA LEU A 809 -22.42 26.90 15.39
C LEU A 809 -21.08 27.63 15.26
N ILE A 810 -20.68 27.88 14.01
CA ILE A 810 -19.44 28.54 13.64
C ILE A 810 -19.79 29.79 12.81
N ALA A 811 -19.56 30.98 13.35
CA ALA A 811 -19.83 32.25 12.64
C ALA A 811 -18.61 32.70 11.82
N GLY A 812 -18.82 33.60 10.84
CA GLY A 812 -17.76 34.34 10.16
C GLY A 812 -16.97 33.60 9.07
N ASP A 813 -17.49 32.48 8.53
CA ASP A 813 -16.88 31.54 7.54
C ASP A 813 -16.43 32.23 6.22
N ASP A 814 -15.38 33.05 6.31
CA ASP A 814 -14.94 34.06 5.34
C ASP A 814 -13.43 34.38 5.52
N GLN A 815 -12.86 35.22 4.66
CA GLN A 815 -11.44 35.58 4.61
C GLN A 815 -10.88 36.05 5.97
N LYS A 816 -9.74 35.48 6.40
CA LYS A 816 -8.99 35.93 7.62
C LYS A 816 -8.81 37.45 7.73
N SER A 817 -8.72 38.13 6.59
CA SER A 817 -8.56 39.58 6.51
C SER A 817 -9.72 40.40 7.09
N GLY A 818 -10.96 39.89 7.10
CA GLY A 818 -12.16 40.62 7.50
C GLY A 818 -12.67 40.35 8.93
N ILE A 819 -12.04 39.45 9.68
CA ILE A 819 -12.52 38.98 11.00
C ILE A 819 -12.86 40.14 11.94
N LEU A 820 -11.95 41.10 12.10
CA LEU A 820 -12.11 42.20 13.05
C LEU A 820 -13.15 43.25 12.63
N ASP A 821 -13.61 43.22 11.38
CA ASP A 821 -14.65 44.10 10.84
C ASP A 821 -16.06 43.46 10.96
N ARG A 822 -16.16 42.16 11.28
CA ARG A 822 -17.43 41.39 11.38
C ARG A 822 -17.74 40.89 12.80
N LEU A 823 -17.42 41.66 13.83
CA LEU A 823 -17.49 41.18 15.22
C LEU A 823 -18.90 41.17 15.85
N ALA A 824 -19.93 41.73 15.21
CA ALA A 824 -21.27 41.85 15.79
C ALA A 824 -21.93 40.53 16.28
N PRO A 825 -21.75 39.35 15.63
CA PRO A 825 -22.26 38.08 16.16
C PRO A 825 -21.65 37.70 17.51
N PHE A 826 -20.39 38.08 17.75
CA PHE A 826 -19.65 37.77 18.97
C PHE A 826 -19.81 38.85 20.06
N GLU A 827 -20.17 40.08 19.69
CA GLU A 827 -20.39 41.19 20.64
C GLU A 827 -21.78 41.21 21.29
N ASP A 828 -22.79 40.56 20.70
CA ASP A 828 -24.13 40.44 21.28
C ASP A 828 -24.28 39.12 22.07
N PRO A 829 -24.50 39.17 23.40
CA PRO A 829 -24.63 37.97 24.24
C PRO A 829 -25.76 37.01 23.81
N ASP A 830 -26.80 37.48 23.14
CA ASP A 830 -27.89 36.62 22.65
C ASP A 830 -27.56 35.90 21.33
N ALA A 831 -26.58 36.37 20.57
CA ALA A 831 -26.03 35.61 19.44
C ALA A 831 -24.90 34.70 19.95
N LEU A 832 -23.95 35.25 20.70
CA LEU A 832 -22.78 34.55 21.24
C LEU A 832 -23.14 33.30 22.07
N LYS A 833 -24.28 33.28 22.78
CA LYS A 833 -24.73 32.10 23.55
C LYS A 833 -24.98 30.84 22.71
N TYR A 834 -25.13 30.97 21.38
CA TYR A 834 -25.26 29.85 20.44
C TYR A 834 -23.96 29.59 19.65
N ILE A 835 -23.09 30.58 19.52
CA ILE A 835 -21.85 30.49 18.74
C ILE A 835 -20.78 29.77 19.57
N SER A 836 -20.21 28.72 18.99
CA SER A 836 -19.12 27.94 19.59
C SER A 836 -17.74 28.28 18.98
N GLY A 837 -17.72 28.71 17.72
CA GLY A 837 -16.47 28.99 16.99
C GLY A 837 -16.56 30.12 15.97
N LEU A 838 -15.39 30.54 15.50
CA LEU A 838 -15.15 31.38 14.34
C LEU A 838 -14.59 30.49 13.20
N GLY A 839 -15.20 30.55 12.02
CA GLY A 839 -14.66 29.98 10.79
C GLY A 839 -13.81 31.01 10.09
N VAL A 840 -12.72 30.60 9.44
CA VAL A 840 -11.83 31.50 8.69
C VAL A 840 -11.32 30.84 7.42
N HIS A 841 -11.19 31.61 6.34
CA HIS A 841 -10.73 31.11 5.03
C HIS A 841 -9.38 31.71 4.59
N TRP A 842 -8.67 30.99 3.72
CA TRP A 842 -7.44 31.46 3.08
C TRP A 842 -7.30 31.05 1.60
N TYR A 843 -7.18 32.04 0.71
CA TYR A 843 -6.91 31.87 -0.72
C TYR A 843 -5.87 32.87 -1.27
N ARG A 844 -5.21 33.63 -0.37
CA ARG A 844 -4.50 34.88 -0.71
C ARG A 844 -2.99 34.77 -0.47
N ASN A 845 -2.31 34.14 -1.42
CA ASN A 845 -0.85 34.11 -1.49
C ASN A 845 -0.19 35.49 -1.78
N LEU A 846 -0.97 36.48 -2.23
CA LEU A 846 -0.58 37.91 -2.33
C LEU A 846 0.11 38.44 -1.07
N ASP A 847 -0.40 38.02 0.09
CA ASP A 847 0.02 38.50 1.39
C ASP A 847 1.49 38.11 1.66
N PHE A 848 1.93 36.96 1.13
CA PHE A 848 3.32 36.50 1.19
C PHE A 848 4.25 37.21 0.19
N PHE A 849 3.72 37.84 -0.87
CA PHE A 849 4.52 38.38 -1.97
C PHE A 849 4.83 39.88 -1.85
N PHE A 850 3.87 40.70 -1.39
CA PHE A 850 4.01 42.16 -1.42
C PHE A 850 4.40 42.85 -0.10
N PHE A 851 4.18 42.20 1.06
CA PHE A 851 4.31 42.87 2.36
C PHE A 851 5.23 42.19 3.39
N SER A 852 5.71 40.98 3.13
CA SER A 852 6.60 40.20 4.04
C SER A 852 6.07 40.03 5.48
N ALA A 853 4.76 40.16 5.67
CA ALA A 853 4.04 40.08 6.95
C ALA A 853 2.65 39.44 6.80
N GLY A 854 2.44 38.68 5.71
CA GLY A 854 1.12 38.21 5.28
C GLY A 854 0.60 36.96 5.97
N GLY A 855 -0.71 36.73 5.84
CA GLY A 855 -1.48 35.65 6.48
C GLY A 855 -2.50 36.15 7.53
N ASP A 856 -2.47 37.45 7.86
CA ASP A 856 -3.38 38.11 8.81
C ASP A 856 -3.38 37.51 10.25
N PHE A 857 -2.32 36.78 10.61
CA PHE A 857 -2.22 36.04 11.87
C PHE A 857 -2.39 36.90 13.14
N ASP A 858 -1.97 38.18 13.11
CA ASP A 858 -2.19 39.12 14.21
C ASP A 858 -3.69 39.42 14.45
N LYS A 859 -4.56 39.25 13.45
CA LYS A 859 -6.02 39.36 13.60
C LYS A 859 -6.62 38.15 14.32
N LEU A 860 -6.12 36.94 14.07
CA LEU A 860 -6.49 35.73 14.81
C LEU A 860 -6.14 35.89 16.29
N LEU A 861 -4.91 36.33 16.59
CA LEU A 861 -4.47 36.62 17.95
C LEU A 861 -5.31 37.74 18.61
N SER A 862 -5.66 38.79 17.86
CA SER A 862 -6.51 39.89 18.34
C SER A 862 -7.95 39.43 18.63
N PHE A 863 -8.49 38.53 17.81
CA PHE A 863 -9.80 37.91 18.04
C PHE A 863 -9.78 37.02 19.27
N TYR A 864 -8.80 36.12 19.39
CA TYR A 864 -8.65 35.24 20.57
C TYR A 864 -8.51 36.05 21.87
N ASN A 865 -7.72 37.13 21.87
CA ASN A 865 -7.57 38.01 23.03
C ASN A 865 -8.88 38.69 23.46
N LYS A 866 -9.87 38.81 22.56
CA LYS A 866 -11.20 39.39 22.81
C LYS A 866 -12.24 38.33 23.17
N PHE A 867 -12.16 37.14 22.57
CA PHE A 867 -13.13 36.05 22.69
C PHE A 867 -12.46 34.68 22.98
N PRO A 868 -11.70 34.53 24.08
CA PRO A 868 -10.82 33.36 24.31
C PRO A 868 -11.55 32.03 24.55
N ASN A 869 -12.88 32.06 24.71
CA ASN A 869 -13.75 30.89 24.85
C ASN A 869 -14.35 30.40 23.52
N VAL A 870 -14.15 31.14 22.42
CA VAL A 870 -14.60 30.80 21.07
C VAL A 870 -13.44 30.14 20.34
N PHE A 871 -13.62 28.90 19.85
CA PHE A 871 -12.55 28.26 19.08
C PHE A 871 -12.42 28.89 17.68
N MET A 872 -11.23 28.89 17.09
CA MET A 872 -11.04 29.28 15.69
C MET A 872 -10.74 28.04 14.85
N LEU A 873 -11.36 27.91 13.68
CA LEU A 873 -11.17 26.81 12.75
C LEU A 873 -10.91 27.38 11.35
N ALA A 874 -9.81 27.00 10.72
CA ALA A 874 -9.64 27.28 9.29
C ALA A 874 -10.55 26.32 8.51
N THR A 875 -11.61 26.86 7.95
CA THR A 875 -12.77 26.11 7.45
C THR A 875 -12.74 25.87 5.95
N GLU A 876 -12.02 26.70 5.19
CA GLU A 876 -11.72 26.46 3.77
C GLU A 876 -10.38 27.10 3.40
N ALA A 877 -9.56 26.41 2.62
CA ALA A 877 -8.31 26.94 2.12
C ALA A 877 -7.91 26.27 0.80
N CYS A 878 -7.41 27.06 -0.15
CA CYS A 878 -6.85 26.51 -1.39
C CYS A 878 -5.73 27.36 -2.00
N GLU A 879 -4.90 26.71 -2.82
CA GLU A 879 -4.04 27.36 -3.79
C GLU A 879 -4.62 27.23 -5.20
N GLY A 880 -4.11 28.00 -6.15
CA GLY A 880 -4.63 27.97 -7.52
C GLY A 880 -5.80 28.92 -7.81
N PHE A 881 -6.17 29.80 -6.89
CA PHE A 881 -7.20 30.82 -7.14
C PHE A 881 -6.66 32.07 -7.88
N LEU A 882 -5.52 32.61 -7.44
CA LEU A 882 -5.01 33.91 -7.93
C LEU A 882 -4.18 33.82 -9.22
N PRO A 883 -4.35 34.74 -10.19
CA PRO A 883 -3.62 34.70 -11.46
C PRO A 883 -2.11 34.91 -11.28
N SER A 884 -1.31 34.41 -12.24
CA SER A 884 0.14 34.21 -12.12
C SER A 884 1.02 35.46 -11.96
N TRP A 885 0.40 36.65 -11.95
CA TRP A 885 1.05 37.95 -11.71
C TRP A 885 0.68 38.55 -10.32
N LEU A 886 -0.26 37.93 -9.61
CA LEU A 886 -0.64 38.22 -8.22
C LEU A 886 -0.31 37.05 -7.26
N GLY A 887 -0.15 35.83 -7.78
CA GLY A 887 0.00 34.62 -6.97
C GLY A 887 0.65 33.46 -7.71
N THR A 888 0.47 32.24 -7.20
CA THR A 888 1.03 31.01 -7.80
C THR A 888 0.46 30.67 -9.18
N GLY A 889 -0.55 31.38 -9.68
CA GLY A 889 -1.25 31.07 -10.93
C GLY A 889 -2.61 30.43 -10.65
N SER A 890 -3.53 30.53 -11.60
CA SER A 890 -4.87 29.93 -11.50
C SER A 890 -4.87 28.48 -11.99
N GLY A 891 -5.75 27.64 -11.45
CA GLY A 891 -5.87 26.22 -11.79
C GLY A 891 -4.69 25.36 -11.32
N VAL A 892 -4.70 24.09 -11.77
CA VAL A 892 -3.73 23.03 -11.42
C VAL A 892 -2.27 23.34 -11.77
N SER A 893 -1.33 22.76 -11.01
CA SER A 893 0.13 22.88 -11.24
C SER A 893 0.86 21.52 -11.35
N LEU A 894 0.25 20.52 -11.99
CA LEU A 894 0.81 19.16 -12.04
C LEU A 894 2.23 19.06 -12.65
N THR A 895 2.52 19.81 -13.72
CA THR A 895 3.79 19.71 -14.48
C THR A 895 4.85 20.75 -14.09
N ASP A 896 4.51 21.73 -13.26
CA ASP A 896 5.43 22.76 -12.77
C ASP A 896 5.81 22.46 -11.31
N ALA A 897 6.92 21.75 -11.13
CA ALA A 897 7.39 21.33 -9.81
C ALA A 897 7.82 22.50 -8.90
N ASP A 898 8.22 23.65 -9.47
CA ASP A 898 8.59 24.84 -8.70
C ASP A 898 7.35 25.54 -8.15
N LYS A 899 6.32 25.71 -8.97
CA LYS A 899 5.00 26.24 -8.57
C LYS A 899 4.28 25.30 -7.61
N SER A 900 4.21 24.01 -7.94
CA SER A 900 3.56 22.97 -7.12
C SER A 900 4.19 22.87 -5.72
N TRP A 901 5.53 22.88 -5.63
CA TRP A 901 6.21 22.94 -4.34
C TRP A 901 5.97 24.27 -3.61
N SER A 902 5.88 25.40 -4.32
CA SER A 902 5.59 26.71 -3.71
C SER A 902 4.18 26.77 -3.10
N ARG A 903 3.19 26.10 -3.70
CA ARG A 903 1.83 25.95 -3.14
C ARG A 903 1.85 25.14 -1.84
N ALA A 904 2.56 24.03 -1.83
CA ALA A 904 2.80 23.23 -0.62
C ALA A 904 3.54 24.02 0.48
N GLU A 905 4.48 24.88 0.11
CA GLU A 905 5.15 25.77 1.06
C GLU A 905 4.24 26.88 1.63
N ASN A 906 3.23 27.30 0.89
CA ASN A 906 2.23 28.24 1.39
C ASN A 906 1.25 27.55 2.35
N TYR A 907 0.76 26.35 2.03
CA TYR A 907 -0.05 25.51 2.94
C TYR A 907 0.66 25.33 4.29
N GLY A 908 1.88 24.79 4.30
CA GLY A 908 2.58 24.49 5.55
C GLY A 908 3.02 25.73 6.34
N HIS A 909 3.16 26.89 5.68
CA HIS A 909 3.37 28.17 6.35
C HIS A 909 2.10 28.63 7.05
N ASP A 910 0.97 28.64 6.32
CA ASP A 910 -0.32 29.10 6.82
C ASP A 910 -0.79 28.27 8.01
N ILE A 911 -0.78 26.93 7.88
CA ILE A 911 -1.18 26.00 8.94
C ILE A 911 -0.33 26.19 10.22
N ILE A 912 1.00 26.36 10.10
CA ILE A 912 1.87 26.56 11.27
C ILE A 912 1.54 27.88 11.98
N GLU A 913 1.39 28.97 11.24
CA GLU A 913 1.22 30.28 11.87
C GLU A 913 -0.23 30.53 12.34
N ASP A 914 -1.24 29.92 11.71
CA ASP A 914 -2.61 29.85 12.23
C ASP A 914 -2.66 29.12 13.58
N ILE A 915 -2.01 27.96 13.68
CA ILE A 915 -1.91 27.20 14.94
C ILE A 915 -1.10 27.96 16.00
N ASN A 916 -0.06 28.69 15.58
CA ASN A 916 0.68 29.57 16.49
C ASN A 916 -0.18 30.74 17.01
N ASN A 917 -1.30 31.05 16.38
CA ASN A 917 -2.25 32.10 16.74
C ASN A 917 -3.66 31.55 17.04
N TYR A 918 -3.72 30.42 17.77
CA TYR A 918 -4.92 29.82 18.38
C TYR A 918 -5.95 29.14 17.46
N VAL A 919 -5.68 29.02 16.16
CA VAL A 919 -6.51 28.16 15.29
C VAL A 919 -6.35 26.71 15.71
N SER A 920 -7.48 26.01 15.83
CA SER A 920 -7.61 24.70 16.46
C SER A 920 -7.76 23.56 15.44
N GLY A 921 -7.81 23.85 14.15
CA GLY A 921 -7.86 22.86 13.07
C GLY A 921 -7.82 23.55 11.71
N TRP A 922 -7.52 22.80 10.64
CA TRP A 922 -7.37 23.36 9.29
C TRP A 922 -7.93 22.41 8.25
N THR A 923 -8.67 22.95 7.28
CA THR A 923 -9.45 22.20 6.31
C THR A 923 -9.13 22.68 4.90
N ASP A 924 -8.56 21.77 4.10
CA ASP A 924 -8.35 21.96 2.67
C ASP A 924 -9.68 22.07 1.92
N TRP A 925 -9.68 22.67 0.72
CA TRP A 925 -10.91 22.84 -0.05
C TRP A 925 -11.37 21.54 -0.72
N ASN A 926 -11.00 21.27 -1.97
CA ASN A 926 -11.46 20.08 -2.68
C ASN A 926 -10.57 18.86 -2.41
N LEU A 927 -11.12 17.79 -1.81
CA LEU A 927 -10.40 16.53 -1.56
C LEU A 927 -9.76 15.93 -2.84
N ALA A 928 -10.41 16.11 -4.00
CA ALA A 928 -9.86 15.75 -5.31
C ALA A 928 -10.41 16.69 -6.39
N LEU A 929 -9.59 16.95 -7.41
CA LEU A 929 -10.01 17.62 -8.67
C LEU A 929 -9.49 16.82 -9.87
N ASP A 930 -9.98 17.13 -11.08
CA ASP A 930 -9.33 16.66 -12.30
C ASP A 930 -8.08 17.48 -12.67
N THR A 931 -7.35 17.09 -13.72
CA THR A 931 -6.11 17.80 -14.11
C THR A 931 -6.35 19.23 -14.61
N THR A 932 -7.61 19.62 -14.86
CA THR A 932 -7.98 21.01 -15.16
C THR A 932 -8.23 21.86 -13.90
N GLY A 933 -8.47 21.22 -12.75
CA GLY A 933 -8.88 21.88 -11.52
C GLY A 933 -10.41 21.98 -11.35
N GLY A 934 -11.16 21.10 -12.02
CA GLY A 934 -12.63 21.06 -12.03
C GLY A 934 -13.19 19.70 -11.58
N PRO A 935 -14.49 19.42 -11.87
CA PRO A 935 -15.44 20.31 -12.54
C PRO A 935 -15.89 21.48 -11.67
N ASN A 936 -16.06 22.65 -12.27
CA ASN A 936 -16.57 23.85 -11.61
C ASN A 936 -17.47 24.62 -12.61
N TRP A 937 -18.76 24.81 -12.30
CA TRP A 937 -19.70 25.40 -13.27
C TRP A 937 -19.44 26.90 -13.53
N ALA A 938 -18.78 27.59 -12.60
CA ALA A 938 -18.43 29.00 -12.69
C ALA A 938 -17.01 29.23 -13.27
N GLU A 939 -16.37 28.18 -13.81
CA GLU A 939 -15.00 28.17 -14.35
C GLU A 939 -13.93 28.67 -13.34
N ASN A 940 -14.22 28.56 -12.03
CA ASN A 940 -13.35 28.99 -10.93
C ASN A 940 -12.32 27.90 -10.55
N TYR A 941 -11.49 27.49 -11.50
CA TYR A 941 -10.57 26.35 -11.34
C TYR A 941 -9.42 26.63 -10.35
N VAL A 942 -9.16 25.66 -9.46
CA VAL A 942 -8.10 25.73 -8.42
C VAL A 942 -7.22 24.47 -8.42
N ASP A 943 -6.30 24.34 -7.46
CA ASP A 943 -5.50 23.11 -7.26
C ASP A 943 -6.02 22.30 -6.06
N ALA A 944 -5.70 21.01 -6.00
CA ALA A 944 -6.08 20.09 -4.92
C ALA A 944 -4.92 19.18 -4.50
N PRO A 945 -4.91 18.61 -3.28
CA PRO A 945 -3.83 17.73 -2.85
C PRO A 945 -3.79 16.39 -3.59
N ILE A 946 -4.93 15.93 -4.13
CA ILE A 946 -5.02 14.83 -5.10
C ILE A 946 -5.67 15.34 -6.40
N LEU A 947 -5.07 14.96 -7.52
CA LEU A 947 -5.60 15.19 -8.87
C LEU A 947 -5.87 13.86 -9.57
N VAL A 948 -6.94 13.77 -10.36
CA VAL A 948 -7.39 12.55 -11.05
C VAL A 948 -7.18 12.68 -12.55
N ASP A 949 -6.71 11.63 -13.23
CA ASP A 949 -6.81 11.50 -14.69
C ASP A 949 -8.29 11.45 -15.10
N GLU A 950 -8.81 12.55 -15.66
CA GLU A 950 -10.20 12.63 -16.10
C GLU A 950 -10.49 11.98 -17.46
N LEU A 951 -9.46 11.55 -18.20
CA LEU A 951 -9.61 10.99 -19.55
C LEU A 951 -9.86 9.49 -19.49
N ASN A 952 -9.15 8.75 -18.64
CA ASN A 952 -9.22 7.29 -18.55
C ASN A 952 -9.52 6.76 -17.14
N GLY A 953 -9.41 7.60 -16.09
CA GLY A 953 -9.57 7.16 -14.70
C GLY A 953 -8.47 6.19 -14.24
N ALA A 954 -7.33 6.17 -14.94
CA ALA A 954 -6.30 5.14 -14.80
C ALA A 954 -5.26 5.44 -13.71
N GLU A 955 -5.12 6.70 -13.29
CA GLU A 955 -4.21 7.12 -12.21
C GLU A 955 -4.69 8.35 -11.45
N PHE A 956 -4.05 8.62 -10.31
CA PHE A 956 -4.22 9.86 -9.55
C PHE A 956 -2.87 10.35 -8.98
N TYR A 957 -2.70 11.67 -8.97
CA TYR A 957 -1.45 12.33 -8.61
C TYR A 957 -1.56 12.95 -7.22
N LYS A 958 -0.78 12.42 -6.27
CA LYS A 958 -0.59 13.05 -4.95
C LYS A 958 0.36 14.25 -5.07
N GLN A 959 -0.20 15.46 -5.05
CA GLN A 959 0.55 16.71 -5.10
C GLN A 959 1.40 16.90 -3.83
N PRO A 960 2.47 17.73 -3.85
CA PRO A 960 3.25 18.10 -2.67
C PRO A 960 2.40 18.60 -1.48
N MET A 961 1.26 19.25 -1.75
CA MET A 961 0.30 19.72 -0.73
C MET A 961 -0.25 18.58 0.14
N PHE A 962 -0.47 17.38 -0.44
CA PHE A 962 -0.93 16.19 0.30
C PHE A 962 0.06 15.78 1.38
N TYR A 963 1.36 15.78 1.06
CA TYR A 963 2.41 15.40 2.01
C TYR A 963 2.60 16.46 3.09
N ILE A 964 2.41 17.75 2.76
CA ILE A 964 2.41 18.83 3.75
C ILE A 964 1.19 18.72 4.69
N MET A 965 -0.02 18.50 4.18
CA MET A 965 -1.20 18.22 5.01
C MET A 965 -0.97 17.03 5.95
N GLY A 966 -0.38 15.95 5.42
CA GLY A 966 -0.05 14.76 6.19
C GLY A 966 1.00 14.96 7.30
N HIS A 967 1.89 15.94 7.18
CA HIS A 967 2.80 16.31 8.28
C HIS A 967 2.06 16.84 9.52
N PHE A 968 0.82 17.31 9.36
CA PHE A 968 -0.10 17.69 10.44
C PHE A 968 -1.08 16.57 10.78
N SER A 969 -1.94 16.18 9.83
CA SER A 969 -3.08 15.29 10.09
C SER A 969 -2.68 13.94 10.68
N LYS A 970 -1.63 13.29 10.14
CA LYS A 970 -1.17 11.96 10.58
C LYS A 970 -0.44 11.98 11.94
N PHE A 971 0.02 13.14 12.38
CA PHE A 971 0.91 13.27 13.54
C PHE A 971 0.35 14.13 14.67
N VAL A 972 -0.76 14.83 14.45
CA VAL A 972 -1.43 15.69 15.44
C VAL A 972 -2.89 15.25 15.57
N PRO A 973 -3.14 14.09 16.19
CA PRO A 973 -4.49 13.54 16.32
C PRO A 973 -5.41 14.44 17.14
N THR A 974 -6.71 14.29 16.93
CA THR A 974 -7.76 15.00 17.69
C THR A 974 -7.52 14.90 19.20
N GLY A 975 -7.60 16.03 19.90
CA GLY A 975 -7.36 16.10 21.35
C GLY A 975 -5.92 16.45 21.74
N SER A 976 -4.96 16.43 20.81
CA SER A 976 -3.61 16.98 21.06
C SER A 976 -3.70 18.44 21.51
N ARG A 977 -2.81 18.91 22.40
CA ARG A 977 -2.73 20.33 22.78
C ARG A 977 -1.45 20.97 22.26
N ARG A 978 -1.55 22.17 21.68
CA ARG A 978 -0.37 22.95 21.29
C ARG A 978 0.40 23.34 22.55
N ILE A 979 1.72 23.12 22.56
CA ILE A 979 2.62 23.52 23.66
C ILE A 979 3.35 24.83 23.32
N GLU A 980 4.18 25.35 24.22
CA GLU A 980 4.99 26.54 23.93
C GLU A 980 6.29 26.21 23.18
N PHE A 981 6.51 26.99 22.11
CA PHE A 981 7.71 26.96 21.28
C PHE A 981 8.13 28.41 20.98
N PRO A 982 8.94 29.05 21.85
CA PRO A 982 9.20 30.48 21.77
C PRO A 982 9.86 30.91 20.45
N LYS A 983 9.41 32.05 19.89
CA LYS A 983 9.98 32.68 18.68
C LYS A 983 11.37 33.32 18.90
N THR A 984 12.03 33.08 20.05
CA THR A 984 13.23 33.77 20.59
C THR A 984 14.49 33.78 19.71
N LYS A 985 14.56 32.96 18.67
CA LYS A 985 15.52 33.10 17.55
C LYS A 985 14.72 32.95 16.25
N THR A 986 14.75 33.98 15.41
CA THR A 986 14.10 34.01 14.10
C THR A 986 15.15 33.83 13.02
N LEU A 987 15.18 32.65 12.41
CA LEU A 987 15.74 32.51 11.06
C LEU A 987 14.65 32.96 10.08
N SER A 988 15.03 33.69 9.03
CA SER A 988 14.13 34.01 7.92
C SER A 988 13.67 32.72 7.23
N ASN A 989 12.41 32.67 6.80
CA ASN A 989 11.83 31.54 6.06
C ASN A 989 11.84 30.20 6.83
N PHE A 990 11.80 30.25 8.17
CA PHE A 990 11.83 29.09 9.05
C PHE A 990 10.68 29.10 10.07
N HIS A 991 9.73 28.19 9.90
CA HIS A 991 8.50 28.11 10.70
C HIS A 991 8.50 26.86 11.57
N ARG A 992 7.77 26.89 12.68
CA ARG A 992 7.68 25.78 13.64
C ARG A 992 6.46 25.86 14.54
N THR A 993 6.01 24.71 15.01
CA THR A 993 5.01 24.57 16.08
C THR A 993 5.23 23.23 16.81
N ALA A 994 4.56 23.00 17.94
CA ALA A 994 4.70 21.78 18.71
C ALA A 994 3.45 21.44 19.53
N PHE A 995 3.27 20.16 19.83
CA PHE A 995 2.10 19.61 20.53
C PHE A 995 2.50 18.53 21.54
N VAL A 996 1.62 18.30 22.51
CA VAL A 996 1.52 17.04 23.26
C VAL A 996 0.29 16.27 22.75
N THR A 997 0.43 14.98 22.48
CA THR A 997 -0.66 14.12 21.96
C THR A 997 -1.43 13.44 23.09
N PRO A 998 -2.63 12.87 22.84
CA PRO A 998 -3.34 12.03 23.82
C PRO A 998 -2.50 10.86 24.35
N ASP A 999 -1.61 10.31 23.52
CA ASP A 999 -0.64 9.25 23.89
C ASP A 999 0.57 9.77 24.67
N ASN A 1000 0.54 11.03 25.12
CA ASN A 1000 1.56 11.68 25.93
C ASN A 1000 2.92 11.84 25.21
N GLN A 1001 2.95 11.67 23.88
CA GLN A 1001 4.11 11.96 23.03
C GLN A 1001 4.23 13.47 22.81
N VAL A 1002 5.42 13.94 22.41
CA VAL A 1002 5.59 15.33 21.94
C VAL A 1002 5.94 15.32 20.46
N VAL A 1003 5.15 16.05 19.69
CA VAL A 1003 5.29 16.19 18.24
C VAL A 1003 5.76 17.61 17.93
N VAL A 1004 6.86 17.73 17.18
CA VAL A 1004 7.50 19.02 16.89
C VAL A 1004 7.66 19.17 15.38
N GLN A 1005 6.98 20.15 14.80
CA GLN A 1005 6.97 20.41 13.36
C GLN A 1005 7.88 21.58 13.02
N PHE A 1006 8.54 21.47 11.88
CA PHE A 1006 9.45 22.45 11.35
C PHE A 1006 9.31 22.57 9.84
N MET A 1007 9.45 23.79 9.33
CA MET A 1007 9.46 24.08 7.90
C MET A 1007 10.64 24.99 7.56
N ASN A 1008 11.40 24.62 6.54
CA ASN A 1008 12.47 25.41 5.96
C ASN A 1008 12.13 25.79 4.52
N ARG A 1009 11.71 27.04 4.32
CA ARG A 1009 11.41 27.65 3.01
C ARG A 1009 12.62 28.40 2.40
N ALA A 1010 13.82 28.22 2.98
CA ALA A 1010 15.05 28.77 2.43
C ALA A 1010 15.64 27.85 1.34
N SER A 1011 16.35 28.45 0.39
CA SER A 1011 17.12 27.77 -0.65
C SER A 1011 18.41 27.11 -0.15
N SER A 1012 18.63 27.10 1.17
CA SER A 1012 19.76 26.46 1.84
C SER A 1012 19.27 25.57 2.99
N ALA A 1013 20.04 24.52 3.30
CA ALA A 1013 19.74 23.67 4.45
C ALA A 1013 19.93 24.44 5.77
N VAL A 1014 19.07 24.16 6.75
CA VAL A 1014 19.03 24.81 8.05
C VAL A 1014 19.27 23.79 9.15
N THR A 1015 20.30 24.02 9.97
CA THR A 1015 20.61 23.17 11.14
C THR A 1015 20.13 23.86 12.42
N VAL A 1016 19.41 23.13 13.27
CA VAL A 1016 18.83 23.64 14.52
C VAL A 1016 18.99 22.63 15.64
N SER A 1017 19.21 23.12 16.86
CA SER A 1017 19.16 22.30 18.08
C SER A 1017 17.92 22.63 18.90
N VAL A 1018 17.26 21.64 19.48
CA VAL A 1018 15.97 21.79 20.17
C VAL A 1018 16.07 21.15 21.56
N LYS A 1019 16.04 21.98 22.60
CA LYS A 1019 16.11 21.54 23.99
C LYS A 1019 14.73 21.09 24.49
N GLN A 1020 14.65 19.92 25.09
CA GLN A 1020 13.46 19.37 25.75
C GLN A 1020 13.34 19.88 27.20
N THR A 1021 12.17 19.71 27.83
CA THR A 1021 11.93 20.16 29.21
C THR A 1021 12.76 19.40 30.26
N ASP A 1022 13.12 18.15 30.00
CA ASP A 1022 14.09 17.38 30.81
C ASP A 1022 15.56 17.82 30.65
N SER A 1023 15.78 18.87 29.85
CA SER A 1023 17.06 19.47 29.48
C SER A 1023 17.98 18.67 28.56
N LYS A 1024 17.54 17.55 27.99
CA LYS A 1024 18.20 16.97 26.79
C LYS A 1024 18.02 17.88 25.57
N THR A 1025 18.75 17.63 24.48
CA THR A 1025 18.68 18.39 23.23
C THR A 1025 18.84 17.47 22.03
N PHE A 1026 17.98 17.58 21.00
CA PHE A 1026 18.26 16.95 19.69
C PHE A 1026 18.70 17.99 18.67
N THR A 1027 19.40 17.57 17.62
CA THR A 1027 19.83 18.44 16.53
C THR A 1027 19.33 17.90 15.19
N LEU A 1028 18.67 18.76 14.41
CA LEU A 1028 18.18 18.47 13.07
C LEU A 1028 19.03 19.19 12.03
N SER A 1029 19.18 18.56 10.86
CA SER A 1029 19.41 19.27 9.61
C SER A 1029 18.18 19.14 8.72
N LEU A 1030 17.62 20.29 8.33
CA LEU A 1030 16.50 20.40 7.42
C LEU A 1030 17.04 20.75 6.03
N PRO A 1031 16.76 19.95 4.99
CA PRO A 1031 17.09 20.32 3.60
C PRO A 1031 16.53 21.70 3.23
N ALA A 1032 17.11 22.32 2.20
CA ALA A 1032 16.46 23.45 1.53
C ALA A 1032 15.06 23.03 1.04
N HIS A 1033 14.08 23.93 1.13
CA HIS A 1033 12.70 23.69 0.68
C HIS A 1033 12.12 22.36 1.21
N SER A 1034 11.93 22.26 2.54
CA SER A 1034 11.48 21.03 3.21
C SER A 1034 10.62 21.27 4.46
N MET A 1035 9.89 20.23 4.85
CA MET A 1035 9.19 20.11 6.13
C MET A 1035 9.70 18.87 6.89
N GLN A 1036 9.80 18.96 8.21
CA GLN A 1036 10.12 17.84 9.09
C GLN A 1036 9.14 17.78 10.27
N THR A 1037 8.62 16.58 10.55
CA THR A 1037 7.90 16.27 11.80
C THR A 1037 8.76 15.38 12.65
N VAL A 1038 9.04 15.81 13.88
CA VAL A 1038 9.76 15.04 14.90
C VAL A 1038 8.75 14.45 15.88
N ILE A 1039 8.93 13.18 16.23
CA ILE A 1039 8.20 12.52 17.31
C ILE A 1039 9.18 12.20 18.44
N LEU A 1040 8.84 12.67 19.64
CA LEU A 1040 9.52 12.38 20.90
C LEU A 1040 8.67 11.39 21.71
N PRO A 1041 9.26 10.31 22.25
CA PRO A 1041 8.51 9.32 23.03
C PRO A 1041 7.94 9.91 24.32
N ALA A 1042 6.87 9.29 24.81
CA ALA A 1042 6.18 9.74 26.01
C ALA A 1042 7.07 9.74 27.27
N SER A 1043 6.75 10.65 28.19
CA SER A 1043 7.47 10.86 29.45
C SER A 1043 6.49 11.18 30.58
N THR A 1044 6.94 11.05 31.83
CA THR A 1044 6.16 11.48 33.02
C THR A 1044 5.93 12.99 33.09
N SER A 1045 6.55 13.78 32.21
CA SER A 1045 6.39 15.23 32.10
C SER A 1045 5.53 15.70 30.92
N THR A 1046 5.15 14.81 30.00
CA THR A 1046 4.50 15.17 28.72
C THR A 1046 3.03 14.75 28.70
N THR A 1047 2.27 15.19 29.71
CA THR A 1047 0.83 14.95 29.81
C THR A 1047 0.02 16.13 29.30
N ILE A 1048 -1.18 15.88 28.78
CA ILE A 1048 -2.19 16.92 28.56
C ILE A 1048 -2.67 17.44 29.92
N LEU A 1049 -2.69 18.78 30.07
CA LEU A 1049 -3.16 19.51 31.25
C LEU A 1049 -4.65 19.88 31.18
#